data_AF-A0A418M4R3-F1
#
_entry.id   AF-A0A418M4R3-F1
#
_cell.length_a   1.000
_cell.length_b   1.000
_cell.length_c   1.000
_cell.angle_alpha   90.00
_cell.angle_beta   90.00
_cell.angle_gamma   90.00
#
_symmetry.space_group_name_H-M   'P 1'
#
loop_
_entity.id
_entity.type
_entity.pdbx_description
1 polymer ?
#
loop_
_entity_poly.entity_id
_entity_poly.type
_entity_poly.pdbx_seq_one_letter_code
_entity_poly.pdbx_strand_id
1 'polypeptide(L)'
;MQSTTFSFRSYTTMPAPVSVGAGMNEIPVARSDGRSVMIRSKWLALLFVLLSVSSKAQPGEWASSSAGLPVYKYTGRLPFQAVDKDGKDAQLPEDPYFLLGNYRMTLIPHVSGTYQFITAERAWARINADDPQPNYGRAEASLSIQNGGQTRKIDLLGLKSMAVDPTITQRQFGVGFARYTYALDTGLHCTRTISVKPSPKINAGNPAFVVTVALTNGGSQARTLVYTERLPVNYVLMNLQMTPGNKRPMLYKARFTADKSRQWAVAALSHQATTLLSAPAENERYLYDVAPPTVFMAVKPDKDAVAATVRTDSNALGAEATVTLRPGETRLFQLVIGLHDQPNFRSVPEQVNDLFAGADLNPQTDGLFARQWKARLPDLSAEQDEVMKREMLWNAHMMEASAKYSVYYRETFIPQGTVYSYHFGDNIANRDHLQAALPACYTNPELAKSCLRYVLKHTEPDGEVKRGNSGFGYTQPGIYKESDEQLFLFNTLSEYLRITRDYGFLNERVELYPAEHGKTETVLNLILKQFVYLRDEIGVGPNGLVKILNSDWSDSFFLLYSPNRYIWSAESHLNSAMVLAVFPKLITQLDKAGGTGATPLVKAMKDYHDAVEKAYLNDLGNRTFSARAYLNAKLRFGVEDVTMEPQGYLLQIPSLPAERKKEIYRYVYSKLGAPEKLGLRNRERKFWDNGPHGEDGGIWYSLEYPVVAALADFDKAEGWRLMRKFSFANFATHFPQYWVGHWTAPDEMNSSMLREGLYEFWLRIPDMRKAFQGYCSHPHTWPLYCYFKLNE
;
A
#
# COMPACT_ATOMS: atom_id res chain seq x y z
N MET A 1 -10.95 -23.62 -50.96
CA MET A 1 -10.30 -23.58 -49.63
C MET A 1 -10.69 -22.28 -48.97
N GLN A 2 -11.48 -22.36 -47.90
CA GLN A 2 -12.24 -21.26 -47.31
C GLN A 2 -11.37 -20.34 -46.46
N SER A 3 -11.54 -19.02 -46.68
CA SER A 3 -11.06 -17.95 -45.82
C SER A 3 -11.94 -17.85 -44.56
N THR A 4 -11.33 -17.74 -43.39
CA THR A 4 -12.03 -17.38 -42.15
C THR A 4 -11.39 -16.12 -41.56
N THR A 5 -12.10 -15.02 -41.72
CA THR A 5 -11.83 -13.70 -41.13
C THR A 5 -12.29 -13.73 -39.68
N PHE A 6 -11.38 -13.56 -38.71
CA PHE A 6 -11.74 -13.36 -37.31
C PHE A 6 -11.95 -11.87 -37.02
N SER A 7 -13.17 -11.52 -36.64
CA SER A 7 -13.59 -10.20 -36.15
C SER A 7 -13.23 -10.06 -34.66
N PHE A 8 -12.48 -9.01 -34.32
CA PHE A 8 -12.15 -8.62 -32.95
C PHE A 8 -13.32 -7.83 -32.33
N ARG A 9 -13.83 -8.28 -31.18
CA ARG A 9 -14.73 -7.50 -30.32
C ARG A 9 -13.89 -6.65 -29.36
N SER A 10 -14.01 -5.33 -29.51
CA SER A 10 -13.58 -4.32 -28.54
C SER A 10 -14.49 -4.34 -27.31
N TYR A 11 -13.91 -4.41 -26.11
CA TYR A 11 -14.62 -4.07 -24.87
C TYR A 11 -14.68 -2.55 -24.72
N THR A 12 -15.62 -1.93 -25.44
CA THR A 12 -16.12 -0.58 -25.18
C THR A 12 -17.55 -0.49 -25.67
N THR A 13 -18.51 -0.58 -24.75
CA THR A 13 -19.89 -0.15 -25.02
C THR A 13 -20.29 0.90 -23.98
N MET A 14 -20.15 2.16 -24.36
CA MET A 14 -21.07 3.22 -23.95
C MET A 14 -21.94 3.58 -25.16
N PRO A 15 -23.26 3.81 -25.02
CA PRO A 15 -24.07 4.33 -26.12
C PRO A 15 -23.89 5.84 -26.27
N ALA A 16 -23.70 6.28 -27.52
CA ALA A 16 -23.65 7.70 -27.90
C ALA A 16 -25.05 8.34 -27.87
N PRO A 17 -25.16 9.66 -27.62
CA PRO A 17 -26.43 10.37 -27.59
C PRO A 17 -26.96 10.63 -29.02
N VAL A 18 -28.26 10.43 -29.20
CA VAL A 18 -28.99 10.76 -30.43
C VAL A 18 -29.25 12.28 -30.47
N SER A 19 -28.80 12.92 -31.55
CA SER A 19 -29.19 14.28 -31.93
C SER A 19 -30.58 14.27 -32.55
N VAL A 20 -31.49 15.13 -32.07
CA VAL A 20 -32.75 15.43 -32.76
C VAL A 20 -32.75 16.92 -33.10
N GLY A 21 -32.91 17.20 -34.39
CA GLY A 21 -32.94 18.54 -34.98
C GLY A 21 -34.26 19.27 -34.78
N ALA A 22 -34.19 20.58 -35.06
CA ALA A 22 -35.26 21.56 -34.94
C ALA A 22 -36.44 21.32 -35.90
N GLY A 23 -37.63 21.74 -35.47
CA GLY A 23 -38.82 21.94 -36.30
C GLY A 23 -39.88 22.74 -35.55
N MET A 24 -40.18 23.94 -36.04
CA MET A 24 -41.24 24.85 -35.58
C MET A 24 -42.65 24.30 -35.86
N ASN A 25 -43.63 24.57 -34.97
CA ASN A 25 -44.85 25.34 -35.30
C ASN A 25 -45.85 25.46 -34.12
N GLU A 26 -46.31 26.71 -33.92
CA GLU A 26 -47.66 27.18 -33.53
C GLU A 26 -48.29 26.89 -32.14
N ILE A 27 -48.27 27.93 -31.26
CA ILE A 27 -49.40 28.77 -30.75
C ILE A 27 -50.73 28.04 -30.39
N PRO A 28 -51.45 28.33 -29.26
CA PRO A 28 -51.69 29.68 -28.73
C PRO A 28 -51.60 29.94 -27.22
N VAL A 29 -51.45 31.25 -27.01
CA VAL A 29 -51.57 32.07 -25.80
C VAL A 29 -53.00 32.04 -25.24
N ALA A 30 -53.13 31.97 -23.90
CA ALA A 30 -54.26 32.53 -23.17
C ALA A 30 -53.77 33.21 -21.89
N ARG A 31 -54.08 34.51 -21.79
CA ARG A 31 -53.86 35.38 -20.64
C ARG A 31 -54.83 35.03 -19.51
N SER A 32 -54.43 35.24 -18.26
CA SER A 32 -55.30 35.88 -17.25
C SER A 32 -54.48 36.53 -16.15
N ASP A 33 -54.60 37.86 -16.09
CA ASP A 33 -54.19 38.72 -14.98
C ASP A 33 -55.04 38.49 -13.72
N GLY A 34 -54.50 38.86 -12.56
CA GLY A 34 -55.26 39.71 -11.63
C GLY A 34 -55.63 39.15 -10.25
N ARG A 35 -54.83 39.57 -9.25
CA ARG A 35 -55.20 40.06 -7.89
C ARG A 35 -56.04 39.18 -6.93
N SER A 36 -55.49 38.93 -5.74
CA SER A 36 -55.98 39.39 -4.40
C SER A 36 -55.30 38.56 -3.28
N VAL A 37 -54.48 39.16 -2.40
CA VAL A 37 -54.81 39.77 -1.09
C VAL A 37 -55.01 38.74 0.05
N MET A 38 -53.94 38.62 0.87
CA MET A 38 -53.93 38.69 2.35
C MET A 38 -54.50 37.51 3.19
N ILE A 39 -53.66 36.99 4.11
CA ILE A 39 -53.86 36.84 5.58
C ILE A 39 -53.20 35.56 6.16
N ARG A 40 -52.23 35.82 7.06
CA ARG A 40 -51.81 35.08 8.29
C ARG A 40 -51.52 33.56 8.22
N SER A 41 -50.29 33.21 8.56
CA SER A 41 -49.97 32.62 9.89
C SER A 41 -48.46 32.43 10.04
N LYS A 42 -47.84 33.21 10.92
CA LYS A 42 -46.46 33.03 11.38
C LYS A 42 -46.46 31.99 12.50
N TRP A 43 -46.03 30.77 12.20
CA TRP A 43 -45.43 29.82 13.16
C TRP A 43 -44.67 28.79 12.32
N LEU A 44 -43.33 28.79 12.37
CA LEU A 44 -42.52 27.58 12.59
C LEU A 44 -41.03 27.91 12.63
N ALA A 45 -40.43 27.53 13.75
CA ALA A 45 -39.09 26.96 13.90
C ALA A 45 -37.94 27.63 13.12
N LEU A 46 -37.21 28.49 13.84
CA LEU A 46 -35.75 28.54 13.72
C LEU A 46 -35.23 27.12 14.04
N LEU A 47 -35.03 26.30 13.00
CA LEU A 47 -34.17 25.14 13.11
C LEU A 47 -32.75 25.68 13.17
N PHE A 48 -32.25 25.86 14.39
CA PHE A 48 -30.81 25.97 14.63
C PHE A 48 -30.18 24.65 14.16
N VAL A 49 -29.82 24.58 12.88
CA VAL A 49 -28.79 23.66 12.44
C VAL A 49 -27.50 24.21 13.05
N LEU A 50 -27.19 23.74 14.26
CA LEU A 50 -25.82 23.75 14.77
C LEU A 50 -25.00 22.89 13.80
N LEU A 51 -24.56 23.51 12.71
CA LEU A 51 -23.33 23.12 12.04
C LEU A 51 -22.24 23.32 13.08
N SER A 52 -21.98 22.27 13.86
CA SER A 52 -20.69 22.12 14.51
C SER A 52 -19.67 21.99 13.39
N VAL A 53 -19.22 23.13 12.86
CA VAL A 53 -17.94 23.22 12.18
C VAL A 53 -16.95 22.79 13.24
N SER A 54 -16.63 21.49 13.26
CA SER A 54 -15.57 20.96 14.09
C SER A 54 -14.35 21.82 13.79
N SER A 55 -13.77 22.37 14.85
CA SER A 55 -12.52 23.10 14.79
C SER A 55 -11.49 22.29 14.00
N LYS A 56 -10.52 22.99 13.40
CA LYS A 56 -9.35 22.50 12.65
C LYS A 56 -8.42 21.60 13.49
N ALA A 57 -8.97 20.60 14.17
CA ALA A 57 -8.28 19.74 15.13
C ALA A 57 -7.87 18.44 14.44
N GLN A 58 -6.64 18.01 14.72
CA GLN A 58 -6.13 16.72 14.27
C GLN A 58 -6.96 15.57 14.84
N PRO A 59 -7.13 14.46 14.10
CA PRO A 59 -7.93 13.32 14.55
C PRO A 59 -7.23 12.49 15.65
N GLY A 60 -6.06 12.92 16.12
CA GLY A 60 -5.28 12.25 17.13
C GLY A 60 -3.91 12.89 17.33
N GLU A 61 -3.09 12.25 18.16
CA GLU A 61 -1.74 12.69 18.50
C GLU A 61 -0.76 11.52 18.53
N TRP A 62 0.51 11.81 18.26
CA TRP A 62 1.60 10.86 18.43
C TRP A 62 2.09 10.82 19.88
N ALA A 63 2.48 9.63 20.33
CA ALA A 63 3.08 9.34 21.61
C ALA A 63 4.16 8.25 21.44
N SER A 64 4.86 7.94 22.53
CA SER A 64 5.82 6.84 22.59
C SER A 64 5.34 5.74 23.53
N SER A 65 5.57 4.50 23.12
CA SER A 65 5.38 3.31 23.95
C SER A 65 6.47 3.26 25.06
N SER A 66 6.29 2.43 26.08
CA SER A 66 7.33 2.18 27.10
C SER A 66 8.65 1.61 26.53
N ALA A 67 8.59 0.94 25.37
CA ALA A 67 9.73 0.48 24.60
C ALA A 67 10.36 1.58 23.71
N GLY A 68 9.79 2.79 23.69
CA GLY A 68 10.24 3.91 22.86
C GLY A 68 9.81 3.80 21.40
N LEU A 69 8.76 3.03 21.10
CA LEU A 69 8.22 2.89 19.75
C LEU A 69 7.05 3.87 19.50
N PRO A 70 6.85 4.33 18.26
CA PRO A 70 5.72 5.22 17.93
C PRO A 70 4.36 4.60 18.24
N VAL A 71 3.47 5.40 18.84
CA VAL A 71 2.05 5.07 19.08
C VAL A 71 1.19 6.27 18.70
N TYR A 72 0.19 6.07 17.85
CA TYR A 72 -0.83 7.07 17.52
C TYR A 72 -2.07 6.87 18.41
N LYS A 73 -2.50 7.93 19.10
CA LYS A 73 -3.74 7.96 19.88
C LYS A 73 -4.82 8.67 19.08
N TYR A 74 -5.87 7.94 18.69
CA TYR A 74 -6.94 8.50 17.87
C TYR A 74 -8.11 9.02 18.72
N THR A 75 -8.42 10.30 18.57
CA THR A 75 -9.45 11.04 19.32
C THR A 75 -10.60 11.54 18.43
N GLY A 76 -10.48 11.41 17.11
CA GLY A 76 -11.51 11.81 16.15
C GLY A 76 -12.86 11.09 16.37
N ARG A 77 -13.96 11.71 15.93
CA ARG A 77 -15.29 11.06 15.94
C ARG A 77 -15.44 10.14 14.73
N LEU A 78 -16.30 9.13 14.87
CA LEU A 78 -16.71 8.25 13.77
C LEU A 78 -18.24 8.34 13.53
N PRO A 79 -18.73 8.12 12.30
CA PRO A 79 -17.95 7.97 11.07
C PRO A 79 -17.14 9.24 10.78
N PHE A 80 -15.90 9.06 10.30
CA PHE A 80 -14.99 10.16 10.03
C PHE A 80 -15.54 11.05 8.91
N GLN A 81 -15.48 12.34 9.13
CA GLN A 81 -15.94 13.36 8.20
C GLN A 81 -14.93 14.50 8.19
N ALA A 82 -14.60 14.95 6.99
CA ALA A 82 -13.77 16.11 6.76
C ALA A 82 -14.30 16.86 5.54
N VAL A 83 -14.03 18.16 5.51
CA VAL A 83 -14.29 19.01 4.35
C VAL A 83 -12.97 19.62 3.87
N ASP A 84 -12.88 19.87 2.57
CA ASP A 84 -11.79 20.65 2.00
C ASP A 84 -11.93 22.14 2.33
N LYS A 85 -10.94 22.94 1.91
CA LYS A 85 -10.91 24.39 2.15
C LYS A 85 -12.12 25.15 1.61
N ASP A 86 -12.83 24.59 0.62
CA ASP A 86 -14.00 25.19 0.00
C ASP A 86 -15.30 24.68 0.65
N GLY A 87 -15.19 23.92 1.74
CA GLY A 87 -16.32 23.37 2.49
C GLY A 87 -16.96 22.14 1.83
N LYS A 88 -16.35 21.57 0.79
CA LYS A 88 -16.87 20.36 0.13
C LYS A 88 -16.40 19.12 0.87
N ASP A 89 -17.24 18.09 0.89
CA ASP A 89 -16.90 16.80 1.49
C ASP A 89 -15.59 16.24 0.91
N ALA A 90 -14.59 16.01 1.76
CA ALA A 90 -13.29 15.48 1.39
C ALA A 90 -13.35 14.04 0.84
N GLN A 91 -14.46 13.32 1.05
CA GLN A 91 -14.68 11.93 0.60
C GLN A 91 -13.60 10.95 1.07
N LEU A 92 -12.98 11.24 2.22
CA LEU A 92 -12.06 10.32 2.87
C LEU A 92 -12.81 9.11 3.47
N PRO A 93 -12.14 7.95 3.61
CA PRO A 93 -12.77 6.78 4.20
C PRO A 93 -13.27 7.07 5.61
N GLU A 94 -14.49 6.62 5.90
CA GLU A 94 -15.23 6.97 7.11
C GLU A 94 -14.80 6.20 8.37
N ASP A 95 -13.98 5.16 8.19
CA ASP A 95 -13.39 4.40 9.30
C ASP A 95 -11.87 4.32 9.07
N PRO A 96 -11.09 5.28 9.59
CA PRO A 96 -9.64 5.30 9.42
C PRO A 96 -9.02 3.98 9.90
N TYR A 97 -7.87 3.64 9.33
CA TYR A 97 -7.27 2.33 9.56
C TYR A 97 -5.76 2.37 9.68
N PHE A 98 -5.24 1.31 10.28
CA PHE A 98 -3.83 1.08 10.53
C PHE A 98 -3.38 -0.21 9.87
N LEU A 99 -2.08 -0.38 9.64
CA LEU A 99 -1.50 -1.60 9.06
C LEU A 99 -0.71 -2.35 10.12
N LEU A 100 -1.07 -3.61 10.34
CA LEU A 100 -0.30 -4.60 11.07
C LEU A 100 -0.01 -5.77 10.13
N GLY A 101 1.06 -6.51 10.38
CA GLY A 101 1.37 -7.65 9.53
C GLY A 101 2.75 -8.21 9.79
N ASN A 102 3.04 -9.27 9.05
CA ASN A 102 4.36 -9.85 8.89
C ASN A 102 4.43 -10.45 7.48
N TYR A 103 5.48 -11.22 7.17
CA TYR A 103 5.67 -11.70 5.80
C TYR A 103 4.64 -12.74 5.35
N ARG A 104 3.83 -13.28 6.27
CA ARG A 104 2.87 -14.37 6.01
C ARG A 104 1.41 -13.91 6.13
N MET A 105 1.15 -12.70 6.64
CA MET A 105 -0.21 -12.13 6.73
C MET A 105 -0.25 -10.60 6.77
N THR A 106 -1.37 -10.00 6.35
CA THR A 106 -1.71 -8.59 6.62
C THR A 106 -2.98 -8.51 7.46
N LEU A 107 -3.01 -7.55 8.38
CA LEU A 107 -4.18 -7.16 9.14
C LEU A 107 -4.34 -5.64 9.06
N ILE A 108 -5.51 -5.17 8.65
CA ILE A 108 -5.84 -3.74 8.63
C ILE A 108 -6.88 -3.47 9.73
N PRO A 109 -6.46 -3.19 10.99
CA PRO A 109 -7.39 -2.77 12.03
C PRO A 109 -7.93 -1.36 11.77
N HIS A 110 -9.24 -1.20 11.96
CA HIS A 110 -9.92 0.08 11.84
C HIS A 110 -10.11 0.77 13.19
N VAL A 111 -10.31 2.08 13.18
CA VAL A 111 -10.57 2.87 14.39
C VAL A 111 -11.84 2.41 15.10
N SER A 112 -12.84 1.92 14.36
CA SER A 112 -14.05 1.33 14.96
C SER A 112 -13.86 -0.04 15.63
N GLY A 113 -12.65 -0.62 15.60
CA GLY A 113 -12.36 -1.91 16.22
C GLY A 113 -12.54 -3.13 15.31
N THR A 114 -13.27 -2.99 14.19
CA THR A 114 -13.25 -4.04 13.16
C THR A 114 -11.87 -4.15 12.52
N TYR A 115 -11.65 -5.22 11.77
CA TYR A 115 -10.40 -5.42 11.07
C TYR A 115 -10.59 -6.22 9.79
N GLN A 116 -9.61 -6.05 8.94
CA GLN A 116 -9.50 -6.63 7.62
C GLN A 116 -8.37 -7.66 7.65
N PHE A 117 -8.66 -8.97 7.63
CA PHE A 117 -7.66 -10.05 7.62
C PHE A 117 -7.37 -10.51 6.18
N ILE A 118 -6.09 -10.49 5.79
CA ILE A 118 -5.64 -10.64 4.40
C ILE A 118 -4.51 -11.68 4.31
N THR A 119 -4.57 -12.52 3.27
CA THR A 119 -3.42 -13.29 2.78
C THR A 119 -2.93 -12.74 1.43
N ALA A 120 -1.65 -12.93 1.17
CA ALA A 120 -0.99 -12.65 -0.12
C ALA A 120 -0.08 -13.80 -0.56
N GLU A 121 -0.10 -14.93 0.16
CA GLU A 121 0.87 -16.02 -0.04
C GLU A 121 0.71 -16.68 -1.40
N ARG A 122 -0.54 -17.00 -1.75
CA ARG A 122 -0.89 -17.54 -3.07
C ARG A 122 -1.51 -16.49 -3.95
N ALA A 123 -2.51 -15.80 -3.44
CA ALA A 123 -3.17 -14.66 -4.07
C ALA A 123 -3.57 -13.66 -3.00
N TRP A 124 -3.70 -12.40 -3.39
CA TRP A 124 -4.28 -11.38 -2.53
C TRP A 124 -5.76 -11.65 -2.30
N ALA A 125 -6.09 -12.02 -1.06
CA ALA A 125 -7.45 -12.36 -0.68
C ALA A 125 -7.77 -11.85 0.71
N ARG A 126 -8.99 -11.33 0.84
CA ARG A 126 -9.56 -10.96 2.12
C ARG A 126 -10.28 -12.17 2.70
N ILE A 127 -9.84 -12.60 3.89
CA ILE A 127 -10.34 -13.79 4.59
C ILE A 127 -11.75 -13.58 5.17
N ASN A 128 -12.05 -12.35 5.55
CA ASN A 128 -13.29 -11.94 6.21
C ASN A 128 -14.02 -10.86 5.43
N ALA A 129 -14.12 -10.99 4.10
CA ALA A 129 -14.61 -9.93 3.22
C ALA A 129 -16.04 -9.52 3.52
N ASP A 130 -16.31 -8.22 3.46
CA ASP A 130 -17.66 -7.68 3.52
C ASP A 130 -18.22 -7.48 2.10
N ASP A 131 -19.06 -8.39 1.61
CA ASP A 131 -19.60 -8.30 0.24
C ASP A 131 -20.32 -6.96 -0.07
N PRO A 132 -21.14 -6.39 0.85
CA PRO A 132 -21.70 -5.05 0.69
C PRO A 132 -20.70 -3.88 0.65
N GLN A 133 -19.48 -4.07 1.17
CA GLN A 133 -18.49 -3.00 1.31
C GLN A 133 -17.10 -3.48 0.85
N PRO A 134 -16.73 -3.20 -0.41
CA PRO A 134 -15.36 -3.42 -0.89
C PRO A 134 -14.33 -2.75 0.01
N ASN A 135 -13.12 -3.31 0.05
CA ASN A 135 -12.02 -2.84 0.89
C ASN A 135 -12.38 -2.81 2.39
N TYR A 136 -13.22 -3.75 2.84
CA TYR A 136 -13.64 -3.83 4.24
C TYR A 136 -13.80 -5.28 4.70
N GLY A 137 -13.72 -5.48 6.02
CA GLY A 137 -13.73 -6.79 6.66
C GLY A 137 -14.73 -6.86 7.79
N ARG A 138 -15.34 -8.05 7.95
CA ARG A 138 -16.27 -8.33 9.05
C ARG A 138 -15.53 -8.98 10.22
N ALA A 139 -15.70 -8.39 11.39
CA ALA A 139 -15.37 -8.97 12.67
C ALA A 139 -16.42 -8.53 13.68
N GLU A 140 -16.71 -9.37 14.67
CA GLU A 140 -17.74 -9.10 15.67
C GLU A 140 -17.15 -9.33 17.06
N ALA A 141 -17.33 -8.37 17.96
CA ALA A 141 -17.11 -8.60 19.37
C ALA A 141 -18.21 -7.91 20.18
N SER A 142 -18.67 -8.59 21.22
CA SER A 142 -19.72 -8.07 22.10
C SER A 142 -19.48 -8.49 23.55
N LEU A 143 -20.05 -7.73 24.47
CA LEU A 143 -20.07 -8.05 25.88
C LEU A 143 -21.50 -8.03 26.42
N SER A 144 -21.88 -9.06 27.16
CA SER A 144 -23.16 -9.12 27.87
C SER A 144 -22.92 -8.96 29.36
N ILE A 145 -23.56 -7.97 29.97
CA ILE A 145 -23.52 -7.72 31.43
C ILE A 145 -24.76 -8.37 32.05
N GLN A 146 -24.57 -9.26 33.02
CA GLN A 146 -25.65 -9.90 33.77
C GLN A 146 -25.90 -9.16 35.09
N ASN A 147 -27.09 -8.56 35.24
CA ASN A 147 -27.51 -7.80 36.42
C ASN A 147 -28.88 -8.26 36.91
N GLY A 148 -28.96 -8.96 38.04
CA GLY A 148 -30.24 -9.27 38.71
C GLY A 148 -31.27 -10.00 37.84
N GLY A 149 -30.81 -10.87 36.92
CA GLY A 149 -31.65 -11.61 35.97
C GLY A 149 -31.87 -10.93 34.61
N GLN A 150 -31.48 -9.66 34.44
CA GLN A 150 -31.48 -8.98 33.15
C GLN A 150 -30.09 -9.06 32.49
N THR A 151 -30.06 -9.25 31.17
CA THR A 151 -28.83 -9.27 30.37
C THR A 151 -28.83 -8.10 29.42
N ARG A 152 -27.83 -7.22 29.52
CA ARG A 152 -27.60 -6.12 28.56
C ARG A 152 -26.42 -6.47 27.67
N LYS A 153 -26.67 -6.63 26.37
CA LYS A 153 -25.63 -6.83 25.35
C LYS A 153 -25.12 -5.47 24.84
N ILE A 154 -23.81 -5.36 24.68
CA ILE A 154 -23.10 -4.20 24.15
C ILE A 154 -22.21 -4.68 23.01
N ASP A 155 -22.43 -4.16 21.80
CA ASP A 155 -21.53 -4.41 20.68
C ASP A 155 -20.31 -3.49 20.78
N LEU A 156 -19.12 -4.03 20.54
CA LEU A 156 -17.84 -3.34 20.76
C LEU A 156 -17.16 -2.87 19.47
N LEU A 157 -17.53 -3.43 18.31
CA LEU A 157 -16.85 -3.18 17.04
C LEU A 157 -17.78 -2.55 16.00
N GLY A 158 -17.21 -1.73 15.11
CA GLY A 158 -17.88 -1.19 13.93
C GLY A 158 -18.54 0.18 14.17
N LEU A 159 -18.92 0.84 13.07
CA LEU A 159 -19.47 2.20 13.04
C LEU A 159 -20.85 2.36 13.69
N LYS A 160 -21.48 1.26 14.12
CA LYS A 160 -22.78 1.25 14.82
C LYS A 160 -22.66 0.81 16.29
N SER A 161 -21.45 0.81 16.82
CA SER A 161 -21.12 0.35 18.18
C SER A 161 -20.64 1.49 19.06
N MET A 162 -20.34 1.21 20.32
CA MET A 162 -19.74 2.20 21.23
C MET A 162 -18.33 2.67 20.81
N ALA A 163 -17.66 1.95 19.89
CA ALA A 163 -16.32 2.29 19.41
C ALA A 163 -16.22 3.67 18.72
N VAL A 164 -17.36 4.21 18.28
CA VAL A 164 -17.42 5.50 17.59
C VAL A 164 -17.25 6.70 18.53
N ASP A 165 -17.52 6.51 19.82
CA ASP A 165 -17.53 7.59 20.80
C ASP A 165 -16.15 7.72 21.49
N PRO A 166 -15.38 8.80 21.21
CA PRO A 166 -14.07 9.04 21.83
C PRO A 166 -14.12 9.28 23.34
N THR A 167 -15.29 9.60 23.91
CA THR A 167 -15.42 9.92 25.34
C THR A 167 -15.47 8.66 26.21
N ILE A 168 -15.88 7.53 25.63
CA ILE A 168 -16.00 6.23 26.30
C ILE A 168 -15.14 5.13 25.67
N THR A 169 -14.47 5.42 24.53
CA THR A 169 -13.54 4.50 23.88
C THR A 169 -12.20 5.16 23.60
N GLN A 170 -11.14 4.67 24.24
CA GLN A 170 -9.76 5.04 23.91
C GLN A 170 -9.21 4.13 22.82
N ARG A 171 -8.52 4.70 21.83
CA ARG A 171 -8.04 4.00 20.62
C ARG A 171 -6.58 4.33 20.38
N GLN A 172 -5.72 3.30 20.37
CA GLN A 172 -4.28 3.45 20.24
C GLN A 172 -3.73 2.45 19.22
N PHE A 173 -2.83 2.92 18.36
CA PHE A 173 -2.24 2.13 17.28
C PHE A 173 -0.73 2.31 17.32
N GLY A 174 0.01 1.23 17.47
CA GLY A 174 1.46 1.29 17.57
C GLY A 174 2.12 0.22 16.74
N VAL A 175 3.45 0.20 16.81
CA VAL A 175 4.26 -0.81 16.15
C VAL A 175 3.83 -2.21 16.61
N GLY A 176 3.16 -2.95 15.72
CA GLY A 176 2.72 -4.32 15.97
C GLY A 176 1.42 -4.50 16.76
N PHE A 177 0.68 -3.44 17.09
CA PHE A 177 -0.57 -3.59 17.83
C PHE A 177 -1.64 -2.51 17.54
N ALA A 178 -2.90 -2.87 17.82
CA ALA A 178 -4.04 -1.96 17.92
C ALA A 178 -4.80 -2.23 19.22
N ARG A 179 -5.12 -1.18 19.99
CA ARG A 179 -5.77 -1.28 21.30
C ARG A 179 -7.02 -0.41 21.37
N TYR A 180 -8.06 -0.99 21.95
CA TYR A 180 -9.34 -0.35 22.21
C TYR A 180 -9.69 -0.55 23.68
N THR A 181 -9.91 0.54 24.43
CA THR A 181 -10.36 0.48 25.83
C THR A 181 -11.73 1.11 25.94
N TYR A 182 -12.73 0.29 26.25
CA TYR A 182 -14.15 0.62 26.35
C TYR A 182 -14.55 0.84 27.81
N ALA A 183 -15.20 1.96 28.11
CA ALA A 183 -15.90 2.20 29.37
C ALA A 183 -17.35 1.71 29.23
N LEU A 184 -17.65 0.55 29.82
CA LEU A 184 -18.89 -0.21 29.57
C LEU A 184 -20.04 0.23 30.46
N ASP A 185 -19.73 0.48 31.73
CA ASP A 185 -20.63 0.93 32.80
C ASP A 185 -19.78 1.59 33.89
N THR A 186 -20.41 2.13 34.94
CA THR A 186 -19.74 2.76 36.08
C THR A 186 -18.72 1.81 36.71
N GLY A 187 -17.44 2.12 36.50
CA GLY A 187 -16.31 1.33 37.00
C GLY A 187 -16.03 0.04 36.22
N LEU A 188 -16.73 -0.26 35.13
CA LEU A 188 -16.48 -1.47 34.33
C LEU A 188 -15.81 -1.15 33.00
N HIS A 189 -14.67 -1.79 32.74
CA HIS A 189 -13.86 -1.56 31.55
C HIS A 189 -13.52 -2.86 30.81
N CYS A 190 -13.44 -2.77 29.48
CA CYS A 190 -12.91 -3.82 28.61
C CYS A 190 -11.78 -3.23 27.77
N THR A 191 -10.58 -3.81 27.84
CA THR A 191 -9.48 -3.52 26.94
C THR A 191 -9.29 -4.67 25.98
N ARG A 192 -9.44 -4.42 24.68
CA ARG A 192 -9.19 -5.36 23.59
C ARG A 192 -7.95 -4.92 22.84
N THR A 193 -6.91 -5.75 22.81
CA THR A 193 -5.65 -5.47 22.11
C THR A 193 -5.40 -6.55 21.06
N ILE A 194 -5.26 -6.14 19.80
CA ILE A 194 -4.77 -6.98 18.71
C ILE A 194 -3.25 -6.84 18.64
N SER A 195 -2.50 -7.94 18.59
CA SER A 195 -1.04 -7.95 18.48
C SER A 195 -0.55 -8.90 17.38
N VAL A 196 0.40 -8.43 16.56
CA VAL A 196 1.03 -9.20 15.48
C VAL A 196 2.52 -9.31 15.73
N LYS A 197 3.06 -10.55 15.68
CA LYS A 197 4.48 -10.84 15.86
C LYS A 197 5.22 -10.55 14.54
N PRO A 198 6.38 -9.85 14.57
CA PRO A 198 7.18 -9.66 13.35
C PRO A 198 7.74 -11.00 12.85
N SER A 199 8.02 -11.08 11.55
CA SER A 199 8.75 -12.22 10.99
C SER A 199 10.20 -12.21 11.49
N PRO A 200 10.73 -13.34 11.99
CA PRO A 200 12.09 -13.38 12.54
C PRO A 200 13.18 -13.36 11.44
N LYS A 201 12.85 -13.76 10.22
CA LYS A 201 13.72 -13.80 9.05
C LYS A 201 12.89 -13.78 7.76
N ILE A 202 13.54 -13.55 6.61
CA ILE A 202 12.89 -13.62 5.29
C ILE A 202 12.21 -14.98 5.04
N ASN A 203 11.15 -14.97 4.22
CA ASN A 203 10.34 -16.14 3.84
C ASN A 203 9.64 -16.88 5.01
N ALA A 204 9.85 -16.44 6.25
CA ALA A 204 9.24 -16.99 7.45
C ALA A 204 8.22 -16.03 8.07
N GLY A 205 7.47 -16.51 9.05
CA GLY A 205 6.50 -15.71 9.81
C GLY A 205 5.43 -16.61 10.38
N ASN A 206 4.73 -16.12 11.41
CA ASN A 206 3.56 -16.79 11.94
C ASN A 206 2.31 -16.11 11.36
N PRO A 207 1.52 -16.75 10.48
CA PRO A 207 0.35 -16.12 9.85
C PRO A 207 -0.84 -16.05 10.82
N ALA A 208 -0.60 -15.63 12.06
CA ALA A 208 -1.60 -15.50 13.11
C ALA A 208 -1.37 -14.23 13.94
N PHE A 209 -2.44 -13.78 14.57
CA PHE A 209 -2.45 -12.65 15.49
C PHE A 209 -3.16 -13.01 16.78
N VAL A 210 -2.87 -12.26 17.85
CA VAL A 210 -3.47 -12.46 19.16
C VAL A 210 -4.47 -11.34 19.44
N VAL A 211 -5.67 -11.71 19.90
CA VAL A 211 -6.61 -10.81 20.56
C VAL A 211 -6.52 -11.04 22.06
N THR A 212 -5.96 -10.08 22.79
CA THR A 212 -5.94 -10.06 24.24
C THR A 212 -7.11 -9.24 24.76
N VAL A 213 -7.94 -9.83 25.61
CA VAL A 213 -9.07 -9.16 26.25
C VAL A 213 -8.81 -9.09 27.75
N ALA A 214 -8.86 -7.89 28.32
CA ALA A 214 -8.80 -7.65 29.75
C ALA A 214 -10.10 -6.99 30.21
N LEU A 215 -10.79 -7.62 31.17
CA LEU A 215 -12.02 -7.13 31.77
C LEU A 215 -11.71 -6.69 33.21
N THR A 216 -12.05 -5.46 33.54
CA THR A 216 -11.73 -4.83 34.84
C THR A 216 -13.00 -4.31 35.50
N ASN A 217 -13.18 -4.63 36.79
CA ASN A 217 -14.27 -4.12 37.62
C ASN A 217 -13.71 -3.21 38.73
N GLY A 218 -13.65 -1.90 38.49
CA GLY A 218 -13.38 -0.87 39.48
C GLY A 218 -14.62 -0.41 40.27
N GLY A 219 -15.78 -1.05 40.08
CA GLY A 219 -16.99 -0.78 40.86
C GLY A 219 -16.99 -1.46 42.23
N SER A 220 -18.07 -1.26 43.00
CA SER A 220 -18.22 -1.78 44.36
C SER A 220 -18.96 -3.13 44.47
N GLN A 221 -19.52 -3.63 43.38
CA GLN A 221 -20.28 -4.89 43.34
C GLN A 221 -19.64 -5.88 42.38
N ALA A 222 -19.76 -7.17 42.66
CA ALA A 222 -19.35 -8.21 41.73
C ALA A 222 -20.24 -8.18 40.47
N ARG A 223 -19.64 -8.44 39.30
CA ARG A 223 -20.34 -8.42 38.00
C ARG A 223 -20.01 -9.69 37.21
N THR A 224 -21.02 -10.29 36.60
CA THR A 224 -20.84 -11.40 35.65
C THR A 224 -20.95 -10.88 34.23
N LEU A 225 -19.95 -11.21 33.42
CA LEU A 225 -19.77 -10.75 32.05
C LEU A 225 -19.61 -11.96 31.13
N VAL A 226 -20.23 -11.89 29.96
CA VAL A 226 -19.99 -12.83 28.86
C VAL A 226 -19.42 -12.05 27.69
N TYR A 227 -18.17 -12.34 27.35
CA TYR A 227 -17.52 -11.78 26.17
C TYR A 227 -17.63 -12.77 25.00
N THR A 228 -17.85 -12.25 23.80
CA THR A 228 -17.87 -13.01 22.56
C THR A 228 -16.99 -12.33 21.51
N GLU A 229 -16.15 -13.09 20.83
CA GLU A 229 -15.39 -12.70 19.63
C GLU A 229 -15.78 -13.66 18.49
N ARG A 230 -16.10 -13.13 17.31
CA ARG A 230 -16.46 -13.93 16.13
C ARG A 230 -15.79 -13.37 14.88
N LEU A 231 -15.30 -14.28 14.05
CA LEU A 231 -14.75 -14.01 12.73
C LEU A 231 -15.62 -14.72 11.68
N PRO A 232 -16.54 -14.00 11.03
CA PRO A 232 -17.15 -14.46 9.79
C PRO A 232 -16.07 -14.74 8.74
N VAL A 233 -16.08 -15.93 8.15
CA VAL A 233 -15.12 -16.33 7.12
C VAL A 233 -15.77 -16.22 5.75
N ASN A 234 -15.29 -15.27 4.96
CA ASN A 234 -15.71 -15.01 3.59
C ASN A 234 -14.46 -14.70 2.74
N TYR A 235 -13.90 -15.74 2.13
CA TYR A 235 -12.68 -15.63 1.34
C TYR A 235 -12.99 -15.06 -0.04
N VAL A 236 -12.51 -13.85 -0.31
CA VAL A 236 -12.72 -13.15 -1.58
C VAL A 236 -11.38 -12.65 -2.08
N LEU A 237 -11.01 -13.08 -3.29
CA LEU A 237 -9.86 -12.51 -3.99
C LEU A 237 -10.11 -11.02 -4.25
N MET A 238 -9.10 -10.19 -4.03
CA MET A 238 -9.24 -8.73 -4.15
C MET A 238 -9.59 -8.31 -5.58
N ASN A 239 -9.08 -9.00 -6.61
CA ASN A 239 -9.45 -8.76 -8.01
C ASN A 239 -10.93 -9.08 -8.32
N LEU A 240 -11.63 -9.80 -7.44
CA LEU A 240 -13.05 -10.15 -7.57
C LEU A 240 -13.95 -9.40 -6.59
N GLN A 241 -13.41 -8.54 -5.73
CA GLN A 241 -14.21 -7.91 -4.67
C GLN A 241 -15.31 -6.98 -5.20
N MET A 242 -15.07 -6.33 -6.34
CA MET A 242 -16.05 -5.49 -7.04
C MET A 242 -17.03 -6.32 -7.90
N THR A 243 -16.77 -7.61 -8.09
CA THR A 243 -17.66 -8.51 -8.85
C THR A 243 -18.72 -9.06 -7.91
N PRO A 244 -20.03 -8.91 -8.22
CA PRO A 244 -21.11 -9.49 -7.44
C PRO A 244 -20.89 -10.99 -7.20
N GLY A 245 -21.15 -11.47 -5.98
CA GLY A 245 -20.82 -12.84 -5.57
C GLY A 245 -21.32 -13.92 -6.54
N ASN A 246 -22.56 -13.81 -7.02
CA ASN A 246 -23.15 -14.74 -7.98
C ASN A 246 -22.58 -14.68 -9.40
N LYS A 247 -21.74 -13.68 -9.72
CA LYS A 247 -21.04 -13.52 -11.00
C LYS A 247 -19.54 -13.81 -10.90
N ARG A 248 -19.03 -14.14 -9.72
CA ARG A 248 -17.61 -14.47 -9.54
C ARG A 248 -17.30 -15.80 -10.24
N PRO A 249 -16.24 -15.88 -11.07
CA PRO A 249 -15.86 -17.09 -11.80
C PRO A 249 -15.40 -18.24 -10.88
N MET A 250 -14.90 -17.89 -9.69
CA MET A 250 -14.51 -18.82 -8.64
C MET A 250 -15.17 -18.41 -7.32
N LEU A 251 -15.78 -19.36 -6.63
CA LEU A 251 -16.32 -19.21 -5.28
C LEU A 251 -15.50 -20.01 -4.28
N TYR A 252 -15.44 -19.54 -3.04
CA TYR A 252 -14.71 -20.20 -1.97
C TYR A 252 -15.67 -20.55 -0.83
N LYS A 253 -15.84 -21.84 -0.57
CA LYS A 253 -16.76 -22.37 0.44
C LYS A 253 -15.98 -22.80 1.68
N ALA A 254 -16.47 -22.37 2.84
CA ALA A 254 -15.93 -22.72 4.14
C ALA A 254 -16.70 -23.89 4.77
N ARG A 255 -15.98 -24.86 5.32
CA ARG A 255 -16.51 -25.91 6.19
C ARG A 255 -15.97 -25.71 7.60
N PHE A 256 -16.87 -25.56 8.57
CA PHE A 256 -16.54 -25.24 9.95
C PHE A 256 -16.51 -26.48 10.84
N THR A 257 -15.47 -26.61 11.67
CA THR A 257 -15.37 -27.66 12.69
C THR A 257 -14.72 -27.11 13.96
N ALA A 258 -15.13 -27.60 15.13
CA ALA A 258 -14.56 -27.22 16.41
C ALA A 258 -14.11 -28.47 17.19
N ASP A 259 -12.93 -28.40 17.80
CA ASP A 259 -12.44 -29.36 18.77
C ASP A 259 -12.38 -28.69 20.15
N LYS A 260 -13.43 -28.93 20.96
CA LYS A 260 -13.52 -28.40 22.32
C LYS A 260 -12.47 -29.00 23.27
N SER A 261 -11.97 -30.22 22.99
CA SER A 261 -10.94 -30.83 23.84
C SER A 261 -9.60 -30.13 23.67
N ARG A 262 -9.29 -29.71 22.43
CA ARG A 262 -8.06 -29.01 22.08
C ARG A 262 -8.19 -27.49 22.03
N GLN A 263 -9.38 -26.95 22.29
CA GLN A 263 -9.68 -25.51 22.34
C GLN A 263 -9.34 -24.76 21.05
N TRP A 264 -9.59 -25.36 19.89
CA TRP A 264 -9.51 -24.70 18.59
C TRP A 264 -10.72 -24.99 17.69
N ALA A 265 -10.98 -24.06 16.77
CA ALA A 265 -11.97 -24.16 15.70
C ALA A 265 -11.32 -23.80 14.36
N VAL A 266 -11.76 -24.43 13.27
CA VAL A 266 -11.24 -24.22 11.92
C VAL A 266 -12.35 -24.03 10.89
N ALA A 267 -12.06 -23.23 9.88
CA ALA A 267 -12.84 -23.06 8.66
C ALA A 267 -11.97 -23.51 7.48
N ALA A 268 -12.18 -24.74 7.01
CA ALA A 268 -11.48 -25.29 5.85
C ALA A 268 -12.09 -24.72 4.57
N LEU A 269 -11.29 -24.01 3.78
CA LEU A 269 -11.73 -23.41 2.52
C LEU A 269 -11.54 -24.39 1.37
N SER A 270 -12.47 -24.34 0.41
CA SER A 270 -12.41 -25.08 -0.86
C SER A 270 -12.88 -24.18 -1.99
N HIS A 271 -12.31 -24.34 -3.18
CA HIS A 271 -12.70 -23.56 -4.35
C HIS A 271 -13.79 -24.29 -5.16
N GLN A 272 -14.62 -23.53 -5.87
CA GLN A 272 -15.62 -24.04 -6.80
C GLN A 272 -15.74 -23.09 -7.99
N ALA A 273 -15.44 -23.60 -9.19
CA ALA A 273 -15.67 -22.85 -10.43
C ALA A 273 -17.19 -22.72 -10.70
N THR A 274 -17.62 -21.53 -11.12
CA THR A 274 -19.02 -21.25 -11.50
C THR A 274 -19.22 -21.16 -13.00
N THR A 275 -18.11 -21.10 -13.74
CA THR A 275 -18.04 -21.07 -15.21
C THR A 275 -17.18 -22.24 -15.70
N LEU A 276 -17.10 -22.43 -17.03
CA LEU A 276 -16.24 -23.46 -17.62
C LEU A 276 -14.76 -23.04 -17.51
N LEU A 277 -14.15 -23.35 -16.36
CA LEU A 277 -12.74 -23.14 -16.08
C LEU A 277 -12.06 -24.46 -15.76
N SER A 278 -10.89 -24.71 -16.36
CA SER A 278 -10.04 -25.84 -15.99
C SER A 278 -9.12 -25.40 -14.85
N ALA A 279 -9.30 -25.98 -13.67
CA ALA A 279 -8.40 -25.74 -12.55
C ALA A 279 -7.03 -26.41 -12.83
N PRO A 280 -5.91 -25.68 -12.71
CA PRO A 280 -4.59 -26.27 -12.87
C PRO A 280 -4.16 -27.02 -11.60
N ALA A 281 -2.96 -27.62 -11.61
CA ALA A 281 -2.36 -28.15 -10.40
C ALA A 281 -2.04 -27.03 -9.38
N GLU A 282 -1.96 -27.37 -8.09
CA GLU A 282 -1.76 -26.37 -7.02
C GLU A 282 -0.43 -25.58 -7.12
N ASN A 283 0.55 -26.12 -7.84
CA ASN A 283 1.87 -25.53 -8.06
C ASN A 283 2.01 -24.81 -9.42
N GLU A 284 0.98 -24.83 -10.27
CA GLU A 284 1.00 -24.17 -11.58
C GLU A 284 0.38 -22.78 -11.49
N ARG A 285 0.90 -21.83 -12.27
CA ARG A 285 0.42 -20.45 -12.23
C ARG A 285 -1.03 -20.32 -12.65
N TYR A 286 -1.80 -19.50 -11.93
CA TYR A 286 -3.22 -19.29 -12.23
C TYR A 286 -3.77 -17.96 -11.74
N LEU A 287 -4.80 -17.46 -12.43
CA LEU A 287 -5.46 -16.20 -12.08
C LEU A 287 -6.24 -16.28 -10.76
N TYR A 288 -6.73 -17.47 -10.42
CA TYR A 288 -7.51 -17.72 -9.20
C TYR A 288 -6.74 -18.64 -8.25
N ASP A 289 -7.09 -18.58 -6.96
CA ASP A 289 -6.51 -19.48 -5.99
C ASP A 289 -7.23 -20.83 -6.01
N VAL A 290 -6.49 -21.91 -6.19
CA VAL A 290 -7.01 -23.28 -6.19
C VAL A 290 -6.66 -24.04 -4.90
N ALA A 291 -5.88 -23.43 -4.01
CA ALA A 291 -5.50 -24.01 -2.72
C ALA A 291 -5.60 -22.95 -1.61
N PRO A 292 -6.81 -22.40 -1.35
CA PRO A 292 -6.99 -21.38 -0.32
C PRO A 292 -6.62 -21.93 1.07
N PRO A 293 -6.10 -21.09 1.98
CA PRO A 293 -5.67 -21.53 3.30
C PRO A 293 -6.86 -21.96 4.18
N THR A 294 -6.58 -22.74 5.22
CA THR A 294 -7.53 -22.91 6.32
C THR A 294 -7.42 -21.74 7.29
N VAL A 295 -8.55 -21.29 7.83
CA VAL A 295 -8.59 -20.29 8.91
C VAL A 295 -8.81 -21.01 10.24
N PHE A 296 -8.12 -20.61 11.30
CA PHE A 296 -8.34 -21.15 12.64
C PHE A 296 -8.53 -20.07 13.68
N MET A 297 -9.21 -20.45 14.77
CA MET A 297 -9.31 -19.70 16.02
C MET A 297 -8.99 -20.64 17.17
N ALA A 298 -8.13 -20.22 18.10
CA ALA A 298 -7.75 -20.99 19.27
C ALA A 298 -7.80 -20.14 20.54
N VAL A 299 -8.15 -20.75 21.66
CA VAL A 299 -8.02 -20.12 22.99
C VAL A 299 -6.68 -20.56 23.56
N LYS A 300 -5.84 -19.62 24.02
CA LYS A 300 -4.61 -19.97 24.73
C LYS A 300 -4.99 -20.66 26.05
N PRO A 301 -4.53 -21.90 26.31
CA PRO A 301 -4.72 -22.53 27.60
C PRO A 301 -4.02 -21.72 28.69
N ASP A 302 -4.73 -21.42 29.76
CA ASP A 302 -4.16 -20.79 30.95
C ASP A 302 -4.70 -21.50 32.18
N LYS A 303 -3.81 -21.85 33.10
CA LYS A 303 -4.13 -22.68 34.28
C LYS A 303 -4.92 -21.89 35.33
N ASP A 304 -4.83 -20.55 35.29
CA ASP A 304 -5.39 -19.65 36.30
C ASP A 304 -6.47 -18.70 35.73
N ALA A 305 -6.91 -18.87 34.47
CA ALA A 305 -7.74 -17.90 33.77
C ALA A 305 -9.17 -18.38 33.43
N VAL A 306 -9.96 -17.38 33.03
CA VAL A 306 -11.32 -17.42 32.50
C VAL A 306 -11.61 -18.65 31.64
N ALA A 307 -12.76 -19.30 31.84
CA ALA A 307 -13.27 -20.36 30.96
C ALA A 307 -13.69 -19.77 29.60
N ALA A 308 -12.71 -19.56 28.72
CA ALA A 308 -12.93 -19.23 27.32
C ALA A 308 -13.04 -20.52 26.51
N THR A 309 -14.03 -20.60 25.62
CA THR A 309 -14.31 -21.78 24.78
C THR A 309 -14.48 -21.38 23.32
N VAL A 310 -13.87 -22.15 22.43
CA VAL A 310 -14.09 -22.03 20.99
C VAL A 310 -15.43 -22.62 20.55
N ARG A 311 -16.02 -22.04 19.51
CA ARG A 311 -17.29 -22.42 18.90
C ARG A 311 -17.23 -22.15 17.39
N THR A 312 -18.16 -22.76 16.68
CA THR A 312 -18.43 -22.48 15.27
C THR A 312 -19.93 -22.36 15.07
N ASP A 313 -20.33 -21.62 14.05
CA ASP A 313 -21.67 -21.71 13.47
C ASP A 313 -21.58 -21.95 11.95
N SER A 314 -22.64 -21.62 11.21
CA SER A 314 -22.71 -21.83 9.76
C SER A 314 -21.75 -20.97 8.94
N ASN A 315 -21.23 -19.86 9.47
CA ASN A 315 -20.42 -18.91 8.69
C ASN A 315 -19.25 -18.26 9.46
N ALA A 316 -19.08 -18.55 10.75
CA ALA A 316 -18.06 -17.91 11.58
C ALA A 316 -17.33 -18.88 12.51
N LEU A 317 -16.07 -18.55 12.77
CA LEU A 317 -15.32 -19.01 13.93
C LEU A 317 -15.67 -18.10 15.12
N GLY A 318 -15.80 -18.64 16.32
CA GLY A 318 -16.11 -17.84 17.50
C GLY A 318 -15.45 -18.35 18.78
N ALA A 319 -15.34 -17.45 19.75
CA ALA A 319 -14.93 -17.75 21.12
C ALA A 319 -15.85 -17.01 22.10
N GLU A 320 -16.15 -17.68 23.21
CA GLU A 320 -16.97 -17.12 24.29
C GLU A 320 -16.27 -17.32 25.63
N ALA A 321 -16.23 -16.28 26.45
CA ALA A 321 -15.59 -16.27 27.75
C ALA A 321 -16.58 -15.73 28.80
N THR A 322 -16.85 -16.51 29.85
CA THR A 322 -17.72 -16.10 30.97
C THR A 322 -16.88 -15.84 32.21
N VAL A 323 -17.04 -14.65 32.81
CA VAL A 323 -16.25 -14.19 33.97
C VAL A 323 -17.14 -13.56 35.01
N THR A 324 -16.92 -13.89 36.28
CA THR A 324 -17.42 -13.09 37.41
C THR A 324 -16.25 -12.33 38.03
N LEU A 325 -16.32 -10.99 38.01
CA LEU A 325 -15.28 -10.10 38.53
C LEU A 325 -15.70 -9.53 39.88
N ARG A 326 -14.87 -9.70 40.92
CA ARG A 326 -15.04 -8.97 42.19
C ARG A 326 -14.64 -7.49 42.05
N PRO A 327 -15.03 -6.62 43.00
CA PRO A 327 -14.51 -5.26 43.09
C PRO A 327 -12.96 -5.23 43.06
N GLY A 328 -12.39 -4.36 42.23
CA GLY A 328 -10.94 -4.22 41.99
C GLY A 328 -10.32 -5.30 41.11
N GLU A 329 -11.08 -6.28 40.63
CA GLU A 329 -10.54 -7.44 39.91
C GLU A 329 -10.38 -7.18 38.42
N THR A 330 -9.24 -7.61 37.88
CA THR A 330 -9.00 -7.74 36.44
C THR A 330 -8.82 -9.20 36.07
N ARG A 331 -9.45 -9.63 34.98
CA ARG A 331 -9.23 -10.94 34.35
C ARG A 331 -8.92 -10.75 32.89
N LEU A 332 -7.98 -11.55 32.39
CA LEU A 332 -7.61 -11.54 30.97
C LEU A 332 -7.69 -12.93 30.37
N PHE A 333 -7.89 -12.97 29.06
CA PHE A 333 -7.76 -14.17 28.23
C PHE A 333 -7.28 -13.77 26.83
N GLN A 334 -6.74 -14.75 26.12
CA GLN A 334 -6.09 -14.55 24.82
C GLN A 334 -6.65 -15.52 23.79
N LEU A 335 -7.01 -14.96 22.64
CA LEU A 335 -7.49 -15.70 21.48
C LEU A 335 -6.45 -15.56 20.37
N VAL A 336 -6.18 -16.65 19.66
CA VAL A 336 -5.33 -16.64 18.46
C VAL A 336 -6.21 -16.86 17.25
N ILE A 337 -6.05 -16.02 16.24
CA ILE A 337 -6.71 -16.15 14.94
C ILE A 337 -5.61 -16.20 13.88
N GLY A 338 -5.66 -17.18 12.97
CA GLY A 338 -4.60 -17.35 11.99
C GLY A 338 -4.95 -18.19 10.79
N LEU A 339 -3.99 -18.29 9.88
CA LEU A 339 -4.03 -19.17 8.70
C LEU A 339 -3.18 -20.41 8.92
N HIS A 340 -3.57 -21.48 8.26
CA HIS A 340 -2.89 -22.76 8.29
C HIS A 340 -3.00 -23.48 6.93
N ASP A 341 -1.91 -24.08 6.47
CA ASP A 341 -1.79 -24.69 5.15
C ASP A 341 -1.70 -26.23 5.17
N GLN A 342 -1.50 -26.88 6.32
CA GLN A 342 -1.35 -28.34 6.40
C GLN A 342 -2.69 -29.09 6.61
N PRO A 343 -2.85 -30.28 6.01
CA PRO A 343 -3.99 -31.16 6.29
C PRO A 343 -3.92 -31.70 7.74
N ASN A 344 -5.08 -31.89 8.37
CA ASN A 344 -5.28 -32.46 9.72
C ASN A 344 -4.97 -31.55 10.92
N PHE A 345 -4.56 -30.30 10.71
CA PHE A 345 -4.51 -29.24 11.74
C PHE A 345 -3.66 -29.56 12.99
N ARG A 346 -2.79 -30.58 12.92
CA ARG A 346 -2.05 -31.09 14.09
C ARG A 346 -1.04 -30.10 14.66
N SER A 347 -0.52 -29.20 13.83
CA SER A 347 0.48 -28.20 14.23
C SER A 347 -0.12 -26.84 14.61
N VAL A 348 -1.45 -26.69 14.63
CA VAL A 348 -2.09 -25.47 15.18
C VAL A 348 -1.60 -25.15 16.61
N PRO A 349 -1.53 -26.12 17.55
CA PRO A 349 -0.97 -25.87 18.87
C PRO A 349 0.50 -25.42 18.85
N GLU A 350 1.32 -25.98 17.95
CA GLU A 350 2.73 -25.59 17.79
C GLU A 350 2.85 -24.16 17.26
N GLN A 351 2.02 -23.80 16.28
CA GLN A 351 1.93 -22.44 15.74
C GLN A 351 1.49 -21.43 16.81
N VAL A 352 0.52 -21.80 17.66
CA VAL A 352 0.10 -20.99 18.81
C VAL A 352 1.24 -20.83 19.82
N ASN A 353 1.96 -21.91 20.13
CA ASN A 353 3.09 -21.85 21.06
C ASN A 353 4.24 -20.98 20.52
N ASP A 354 4.57 -21.10 19.23
CA ASP A 354 5.54 -20.21 18.57
C ASP A 354 5.09 -18.76 18.67
N LEU A 355 3.81 -18.47 18.43
CA LEU A 355 3.30 -17.10 18.47
C LEU A 355 3.57 -16.44 19.83
N PHE A 356 3.41 -17.18 20.94
CA PHE A 356 3.69 -16.67 22.28
C PHE A 356 5.15 -16.75 22.72
N ALA A 357 6.03 -17.37 21.94
CA ALA A 357 7.45 -17.45 22.27
C ALA A 357 8.08 -16.04 22.36
N GLY A 358 8.56 -15.68 23.55
CA GLY A 358 9.16 -14.38 23.86
C GLY A 358 8.17 -13.22 24.01
N ALA A 359 6.85 -13.48 23.96
CA ALA A 359 5.82 -12.46 24.14
C ALA A 359 5.88 -11.84 25.55
N ASP A 360 5.59 -10.54 25.63
CA ASP A 360 5.29 -9.90 26.92
C ASP A 360 3.82 -10.12 27.27
N LEU A 361 3.55 -10.95 28.28
CA LEU A 361 2.19 -11.25 28.70
C LEU A 361 1.60 -10.16 29.61
N ASN A 362 2.33 -9.08 29.91
CA ASN A 362 1.79 -7.94 30.63
C ASN A 362 0.93 -7.06 29.69
N PRO A 363 -0.39 -6.93 29.93
CA PRO A 363 -1.31 -6.29 28.97
C PRO A 363 -1.22 -4.76 28.89
N GLN A 364 -0.44 -4.09 29.76
CA GLN A 364 -0.74 -2.70 30.10
C GLN A 364 -0.29 -1.60 29.11
N THR A 365 0.75 -1.77 28.28
CA THR A 365 1.27 -0.61 27.51
C THR A 365 1.59 -0.85 26.04
N ASP A 366 2.32 -1.91 25.67
CA ASP A 366 3.00 -1.92 24.36
C ASP A 366 2.72 -3.16 23.48
N GLY A 367 1.50 -3.70 23.46
CA GLY A 367 1.21 -4.95 22.74
C GLY A 367 2.07 -6.14 23.19
N LEU A 368 1.78 -7.35 22.69
CA LEU A 368 2.51 -8.55 23.15
C LEU A 368 3.95 -8.63 22.62
N PHE A 369 4.25 -7.93 21.52
CA PHE A 369 5.46 -8.15 20.72
C PHE A 369 6.37 -6.93 20.55
N ALA A 370 6.20 -5.88 21.37
CA ALA A 370 7.01 -4.65 21.22
C ALA A 370 8.51 -4.90 21.30
N ARG A 371 8.98 -5.83 22.14
CA ARG A 371 10.41 -6.16 22.20
C ARG A 371 10.91 -6.80 20.91
N GLN A 372 10.17 -7.75 20.33
CA GLN A 372 10.53 -8.35 19.05
C GLN A 372 10.51 -7.32 17.91
N TRP A 373 9.52 -6.43 17.90
CA TRP A 373 9.47 -5.36 16.91
C TRP A 373 10.64 -4.39 17.07
N LYS A 374 10.95 -3.94 18.30
CA LYS A 374 12.10 -3.09 18.56
C LYS A 374 13.41 -3.70 18.07
N ALA A 375 13.59 -5.00 18.25
CA ALA A 375 14.76 -5.73 17.74
C ALA A 375 14.78 -5.86 16.21
N ARG A 376 13.61 -5.77 15.54
CA ARG A 376 13.49 -5.85 14.08
C ARG A 376 13.69 -4.51 13.38
N LEU A 377 13.45 -3.39 14.06
CA LEU A 377 13.54 -2.05 13.50
C LEU A 377 14.96 -1.47 13.62
N PRO A 378 15.34 -0.50 12.77
CA PRO A 378 16.64 0.16 12.87
C PRO A 378 16.79 0.91 14.21
N ASP A 379 18.01 0.92 14.74
CA ASP A 379 18.35 1.74 15.90
C ASP A 379 18.54 3.20 15.47
N LEU A 380 17.57 4.04 15.82
CA LEU A 380 17.59 5.48 15.59
C LEU A 380 17.78 6.26 16.90
N SER A 381 18.47 5.69 17.88
CA SER A 381 18.76 6.35 19.16
C SER A 381 19.61 7.62 19.01
N ALA A 382 20.45 7.68 17.97
CA ALA A 382 21.28 8.85 17.66
C ALA A 382 20.49 10.02 17.04
N GLU A 383 19.31 9.78 16.48
CA GLU A 383 18.47 10.83 15.90
C GLU A 383 17.88 11.74 16.98
N GLN A 384 18.13 13.04 16.86
CA GLN A 384 17.70 14.06 17.82
C GLN A 384 16.43 14.80 17.38
N ASP A 385 16.12 14.80 16.07
CA ASP A 385 14.85 15.30 15.56
C ASP A 385 13.75 14.26 15.84
N GLU A 386 12.99 14.47 16.91
CA GLU A 386 11.93 13.56 17.37
C GLU A 386 10.87 13.28 16.30
N VAL A 387 10.64 14.21 15.36
CA VAL A 387 9.73 13.98 14.23
C VAL A 387 10.35 12.98 13.26
N MET A 388 11.61 13.20 12.87
CA MET A 388 12.33 12.28 11.97
C MET A 388 12.46 10.90 12.61
N LYS A 389 12.88 10.81 13.88
CA LYS A 389 13.01 9.55 14.61
C LYS A 389 11.70 8.76 14.62
N ARG A 390 10.59 9.42 14.97
CA ARG A 390 9.27 8.81 15.02
C ARG A 390 8.84 8.31 13.64
N GLU A 391 8.91 9.17 12.62
CA GLU A 391 8.45 8.82 11.27
C GLU A 391 9.32 7.74 10.63
N MET A 392 10.65 7.75 10.85
CA MET A 392 11.53 6.71 10.30
C MET A 392 11.32 5.35 10.98
N LEU A 393 11.09 5.31 12.31
CA LEU A 393 10.69 4.07 12.99
C LEU A 393 9.33 3.57 12.51
N TRP A 394 8.36 4.47 12.32
CA TRP A 394 7.06 4.13 11.78
C TRP A 394 7.16 3.58 10.35
N ASN A 395 7.92 4.24 9.49
CA ASN A 395 8.16 3.85 8.11
C ASN A 395 8.88 2.50 8.01
N ALA A 396 9.89 2.25 8.86
CA ALA A 396 10.56 0.96 8.94
C ALA A 396 9.60 -0.15 9.39
N HIS A 397 8.71 0.13 10.35
CA HIS A 397 7.65 -0.80 10.73
C HIS A 397 6.70 -1.08 9.57
N MET A 398 6.28 -0.05 8.83
CA MET A 398 5.38 -0.22 7.70
C MET A 398 6.01 -1.04 6.58
N MET A 399 7.30 -0.85 6.29
CA MET A 399 8.03 -1.67 5.32
C MET A 399 8.01 -3.15 5.74
N GLU A 400 8.38 -3.47 6.98
CA GLU A 400 8.42 -4.84 7.50
C GLU A 400 7.03 -5.50 7.60
N ALA A 401 6.03 -4.74 8.06
CA ALA A 401 4.67 -5.24 8.24
C ALA A 401 3.92 -5.42 6.90
N SER A 402 4.24 -4.60 5.89
CA SER A 402 3.64 -4.70 4.56
C SER A 402 4.27 -5.78 3.69
N ALA A 403 5.56 -6.09 3.84
CA ALA A 403 6.24 -7.12 3.03
C ALA A 403 5.52 -8.48 3.07
N LYS A 404 5.52 -9.22 1.96
CA LYS A 404 4.79 -10.48 1.81
C LYS A 404 5.59 -11.55 1.09
N TYR A 405 5.45 -12.78 1.57
CA TYR A 405 5.97 -13.97 0.95
C TYR A 405 5.07 -14.41 -0.19
N SER A 406 5.63 -14.59 -1.38
CA SER A 406 4.99 -15.26 -2.51
C SER A 406 5.36 -16.74 -2.49
N VAL A 407 4.38 -17.63 -2.40
CA VAL A 407 4.58 -19.08 -2.50
C VAL A 407 5.07 -19.48 -3.89
N TYR A 408 4.56 -18.85 -4.94
CA TYR A 408 4.94 -19.15 -6.32
C TYR A 408 6.42 -18.84 -6.58
N TYR A 409 6.86 -17.63 -6.23
CA TYR A 409 8.25 -17.23 -6.43
C TYR A 409 9.18 -17.67 -5.29
N ARG A 410 8.64 -18.08 -4.15
CA ARG A 410 9.39 -18.43 -2.93
C ARG A 410 10.27 -17.29 -2.42
N GLU A 411 9.75 -16.06 -2.50
CA GLU A 411 10.42 -14.85 -2.03
C GLU A 411 9.49 -13.94 -1.26
N THR A 412 10.02 -13.27 -0.24
CA THR A 412 9.41 -12.10 0.37
C THR A 412 9.73 -10.85 -0.46
N PHE A 413 8.71 -10.06 -0.77
CA PHE A 413 8.84 -8.79 -1.47
C PHE A 413 8.03 -7.70 -0.75
N ILE A 414 8.30 -6.43 -1.03
CA ILE A 414 7.53 -5.31 -0.48
C ILE A 414 6.50 -4.89 -1.54
N PRO A 415 5.19 -5.07 -1.29
CA PRO A 415 4.16 -4.71 -2.28
C PRO A 415 4.03 -3.19 -2.41
N GLN A 416 3.43 -2.73 -3.51
CA GLN A 416 3.01 -1.32 -3.61
C GLN A 416 1.98 -0.99 -2.52
N GLY A 417 1.08 -1.93 -2.21
CA GLY A 417 -0.01 -1.70 -1.27
C GLY A 417 -1.19 -1.02 -1.95
N THR A 418 -1.80 -0.04 -1.28
CA THR A 418 -2.94 0.79 -1.75
C THR A 418 -3.81 0.16 -2.87
N VAL A 419 -3.77 0.72 -4.08
CA VAL A 419 -4.55 0.33 -5.25
C VAL A 419 -4.11 -1.01 -5.83
N TYR A 420 -2.83 -1.25 -6.08
CA TYR A 420 -2.43 -2.48 -6.77
C TYR A 420 -2.65 -3.71 -5.90
N SER A 421 -2.15 -3.72 -4.67
CA SER A 421 -2.20 -4.92 -3.83
C SER A 421 -3.46 -5.01 -3.00
N TYR A 422 -3.90 -3.95 -2.32
CA TYR A 422 -5.04 -4.03 -1.38
C TYR A 422 -6.40 -3.84 -2.05
N HIS A 423 -6.45 -3.21 -3.23
CA HIS A 423 -7.67 -3.06 -4.02
C HIS A 423 -7.76 -4.04 -5.20
N PHE A 424 -6.77 -4.09 -6.10
CA PHE A 424 -6.81 -5.02 -7.24
C PHE A 424 -6.34 -6.42 -6.89
N GLY A 425 -5.49 -6.60 -5.89
CA GLY A 425 -4.90 -7.90 -5.60
C GLY A 425 -3.81 -8.31 -6.58
N ASP A 426 -3.13 -7.32 -7.15
CA ASP A 426 -2.01 -7.48 -8.08
C ASP A 426 -0.69 -7.11 -7.41
N ASN A 427 0.37 -7.78 -7.86
CA ASN A 427 1.76 -7.41 -7.59
C ASN A 427 2.31 -6.75 -8.85
N ILE A 428 1.90 -5.51 -9.07
CA ILE A 428 2.39 -4.63 -10.11
C ILE A 428 2.67 -3.26 -9.48
N ALA A 429 3.46 -2.39 -10.09
CA ALA A 429 4.46 -2.74 -11.11
C ALA A 429 5.75 -3.24 -10.42
N ASN A 430 6.59 -4.03 -11.10
CA ASN A 430 7.80 -4.60 -10.49
C ASN A 430 8.79 -3.51 -10.04
N ARG A 431 8.82 -2.36 -10.73
CA ARG A 431 9.52 -1.14 -10.31
C ARG A 431 9.10 -0.64 -8.92
N ASP A 432 7.86 -0.84 -8.49
CA ASP A 432 7.40 -0.41 -7.17
C ASP A 432 8.06 -1.26 -6.08
N HIS A 433 8.18 -2.58 -6.30
CA HIS A 433 8.88 -3.49 -5.40
C HIS A 433 10.38 -3.15 -5.28
N LEU A 434 10.98 -2.71 -6.38
CA LEU A 434 12.39 -2.33 -6.44
C LEU A 434 12.66 -1.00 -5.73
N GLN A 435 11.81 0.00 -5.93
CA GLN A 435 11.88 1.27 -5.20
C GLN A 435 11.65 1.06 -3.71
N ALA A 436 10.66 0.24 -3.34
CA ALA A 436 10.36 -0.09 -1.96
C ALA A 436 11.50 -0.85 -1.25
N ALA A 437 12.37 -1.54 -2.00
CA ALA A 437 13.51 -2.29 -1.47
C ALA A 437 14.76 -1.42 -1.17
N LEU A 438 14.84 -0.19 -1.67
CA LEU A 438 15.98 0.70 -1.44
C LEU A 438 16.34 0.89 0.05
N PRO A 439 15.41 1.25 0.96
CA PRO A 439 15.74 1.37 2.39
C PRO A 439 16.08 0.03 3.05
N ALA A 440 15.58 -1.10 2.52
CA ALA A 440 15.91 -2.42 3.03
C ALA A 440 17.40 -2.75 2.80
N CYS A 441 18.08 -2.14 1.84
CA CYS A 441 19.53 -2.30 1.67
C CYS A 441 20.30 -1.91 2.94
N TYR A 442 19.79 -0.95 3.71
CA TYR A 442 20.39 -0.45 4.96
C TYR A 442 19.89 -1.17 6.21
N THR A 443 18.60 -1.48 6.24
CA THR A 443 17.92 -1.93 7.47
C THR A 443 17.72 -3.43 7.54
N ASN A 444 17.60 -4.09 6.38
CA ASN A 444 17.31 -5.52 6.27
C ASN A 444 17.78 -6.06 4.90
N PRO A 445 19.11 -6.22 4.70
CA PRO A 445 19.68 -6.64 3.43
C PRO A 445 19.11 -7.93 2.85
N GLU A 446 18.69 -8.87 3.71
CA GLU A 446 18.06 -10.12 3.27
C GLU A 446 16.73 -9.86 2.55
N LEU A 447 15.92 -8.90 3.04
CA LEU A 447 14.67 -8.51 2.39
C LEU A 447 14.94 -7.78 1.06
N ALA A 448 15.93 -6.88 1.00
CA ALA A 448 16.32 -6.24 -0.26
C ALA A 448 16.74 -7.27 -1.33
N LYS A 449 17.58 -8.23 -0.95
CA LYS A 449 17.98 -9.34 -1.83
C LYS A 449 16.79 -10.20 -2.26
N SER A 450 15.84 -10.43 -1.35
CA SER A 450 14.61 -11.17 -1.64
C SER A 450 13.72 -10.44 -2.64
N CYS A 451 13.55 -9.12 -2.53
CA CYS A 451 12.86 -8.29 -3.54
C CYS A 451 13.57 -8.35 -4.91
N LEU A 452 14.90 -8.28 -4.94
CA LEU A 452 15.67 -8.42 -6.18
C LEU A 452 15.44 -9.80 -6.82
N ARG A 453 15.51 -10.89 -6.04
CA ARG A 453 15.20 -12.25 -6.53
C ARG A 453 13.76 -12.35 -7.03
N TYR A 454 12.80 -11.75 -6.34
CA TYR A 454 11.39 -11.73 -6.74
C TYR A 454 11.22 -11.13 -8.14
N VAL A 455 11.81 -9.95 -8.40
CA VAL A 455 11.71 -9.30 -9.71
C VAL A 455 12.53 -10.02 -10.79
N LEU A 456 13.73 -10.51 -10.46
CA LEU A 456 14.53 -11.33 -11.39
C LEU A 456 13.75 -12.57 -11.85
N LYS A 457 12.95 -13.18 -10.97
CA LYS A 457 12.08 -14.33 -11.30
C LYS A 457 10.88 -14.00 -12.19
N HIS A 458 10.61 -12.71 -12.46
CA HIS A 458 9.67 -12.26 -13.49
C HIS A 458 10.33 -12.08 -14.87
N THR A 459 11.61 -12.41 -15.02
CA THR A 459 12.33 -12.24 -16.27
C THR A 459 12.05 -13.40 -17.22
N GLU A 460 11.71 -13.08 -18.47
CA GLU A 460 11.61 -14.03 -19.57
C GLU A 460 12.97 -14.31 -20.24
N PRO A 461 13.10 -15.38 -21.05
CA PRO A 461 14.38 -15.74 -21.66
C PRO A 461 15.05 -14.67 -22.53
N ASP A 462 14.28 -13.70 -23.04
CA ASP A 462 14.74 -12.57 -23.86
C ASP A 462 15.28 -11.38 -23.04
N GLY A 463 15.11 -11.38 -21.72
CA GLY A 463 15.51 -10.28 -20.84
C GLY A 463 14.40 -9.27 -20.52
N GLU A 464 13.17 -9.47 -21.01
CA GLU A 464 12.02 -8.69 -20.56
C GLU A 464 11.74 -9.00 -19.09
N VAL A 465 11.69 -7.96 -18.25
CA VAL A 465 11.10 -8.05 -16.91
C VAL A 465 9.61 -7.77 -17.08
N LYS A 466 8.75 -8.75 -16.79
CA LYS A 466 7.31 -8.54 -16.86
C LYS A 466 6.88 -7.46 -15.87
N ARG A 467 5.81 -6.71 -16.19
CA ARG A 467 5.19 -5.71 -15.30
C ARG A 467 4.89 -6.25 -13.89
N GLY A 468 4.51 -7.53 -13.80
CA GLY A 468 4.27 -8.23 -12.54
C GLY A 468 3.27 -9.36 -12.70
N ASN A 469 2.47 -9.64 -11.67
CA ASN A 469 1.54 -10.77 -11.67
C ASN A 469 0.24 -10.51 -10.89
N SER A 470 -0.79 -11.26 -11.26
CA SER A 470 -2.06 -11.43 -10.53
C SER A 470 -2.17 -12.87 -10.00
N GLY A 471 -3.05 -13.10 -9.03
CA GLY A 471 -3.33 -14.45 -8.53
C GLY A 471 -2.07 -15.19 -8.09
N PHE A 472 -1.98 -16.48 -8.42
CA PHE A 472 -0.82 -17.32 -8.14
C PHE A 472 0.18 -17.27 -9.30
N GLY A 473 1.10 -16.29 -9.28
CA GLY A 473 2.19 -16.21 -10.26
C GLY A 473 1.78 -15.96 -11.71
N TYR A 474 0.53 -15.58 -11.97
CA TYR A 474 0.01 -15.43 -13.32
C TYR A 474 0.28 -14.02 -13.86
N THR A 475 1.13 -13.91 -14.87
CA THR A 475 1.32 -12.67 -15.62
C THR A 475 0.33 -12.65 -16.76
N GLN A 476 -0.59 -11.68 -16.73
CA GLN A 476 -1.57 -11.51 -17.79
C GLN A 476 -0.87 -11.07 -19.09
N PRO A 477 -1.35 -11.50 -20.28
CA PRO A 477 -0.97 -10.87 -21.53
C PRO A 477 -1.35 -9.39 -21.48
N GLY A 478 -0.34 -8.53 -21.32
CA GLY A 478 -0.54 -7.10 -21.13
C GLY A 478 -0.36 -6.30 -22.42
N ILE A 479 -1.07 -5.18 -22.52
CA ILE A 479 -0.76 -4.16 -23.53
C ILE A 479 0.41 -3.27 -23.10
N TYR A 480 0.75 -3.23 -21.81
CA TYR A 480 1.85 -2.42 -21.28
C TYR A 480 3.20 -3.04 -21.63
N LYS A 481 4.07 -2.24 -22.23
CA LYS A 481 5.48 -2.48 -22.50
C LYS A 481 6.27 -1.31 -21.92
N GLU A 482 6.36 -1.33 -20.59
CA GLU A 482 7.12 -0.35 -19.83
C GLU A 482 8.60 -0.41 -20.21
N SER A 483 9.20 0.76 -20.42
CA SER A 483 10.58 0.90 -20.90
C SER A 483 11.61 1.11 -19.78
N ASP A 484 11.17 1.08 -18.51
CA ASP A 484 11.94 1.49 -17.34
C ASP A 484 12.19 0.39 -16.31
N GLU A 485 11.50 -0.75 -16.40
CA GLU A 485 11.61 -1.85 -15.42
C GLU A 485 13.07 -2.31 -15.19
N GLN A 486 13.85 -2.49 -16.26
CA GLN A 486 15.27 -2.85 -16.17
C GLN A 486 16.10 -1.76 -15.47
N LEU A 487 15.77 -0.48 -15.67
CA LEU A 487 16.50 0.65 -15.07
C LEU A 487 16.28 0.71 -13.55
N PHE A 488 15.05 0.47 -13.08
CA PHE A 488 14.78 0.36 -11.65
C PHE A 488 15.48 -0.85 -11.03
N LEU A 489 15.55 -1.97 -11.75
CA LEU A 489 16.28 -3.15 -11.28
C LEU A 489 17.77 -2.85 -11.12
N PHE A 490 18.37 -2.21 -12.12
CA PHE A 490 19.79 -1.81 -12.07
C PHE A 490 20.05 -0.81 -10.95
N ASN A 491 19.14 0.12 -10.69
CA ASN A 491 19.25 1.08 -9.61
C ASN A 491 19.30 0.37 -8.25
N THR A 492 18.32 -0.48 -7.95
CA THR A 492 18.25 -1.21 -6.68
C THR A 492 19.39 -2.21 -6.52
N LEU A 493 19.79 -2.91 -7.59
CA LEU A 493 20.95 -3.81 -7.55
C LEU A 493 22.24 -3.05 -7.26
N SER A 494 22.45 -1.90 -7.90
CA SER A 494 23.65 -1.07 -7.67
C SER A 494 23.75 -0.63 -6.22
N GLU A 495 22.62 -0.26 -5.62
CA GLU A 495 22.55 0.19 -4.23
C GLU A 495 22.77 -0.98 -3.27
N TYR A 496 22.12 -2.12 -3.51
CA TYR A 496 22.30 -3.34 -2.75
C TYR A 496 23.78 -3.78 -2.71
N LEU A 497 24.43 -3.87 -3.87
CA LEU A 497 25.83 -4.25 -3.96
C LEU A 497 26.75 -3.22 -3.29
N ARG A 498 26.44 -1.92 -3.43
CA ARG A 498 27.22 -0.85 -2.80
C ARG A 498 27.20 -0.94 -1.27
N ILE A 499 26.02 -1.15 -0.69
CA ILE A 499 25.82 -1.18 0.76
C ILE A 499 26.31 -2.49 1.37
N THR A 500 25.93 -3.62 0.77
CA THR A 500 26.16 -4.95 1.37
C THR A 500 27.49 -5.57 0.97
N ARG A 501 28.05 -5.16 -0.18
CA ARG A 501 29.21 -5.80 -0.83
C ARG A 501 28.99 -7.29 -1.11
N ASP A 502 27.75 -7.76 -1.16
CA ASP A 502 27.40 -9.14 -1.50
C ASP A 502 27.52 -9.37 -3.01
N TYR A 503 28.75 -9.37 -3.51
CA TYR A 503 29.04 -9.69 -4.91
C TYR A 503 28.80 -11.17 -5.24
N GLY A 504 28.71 -12.04 -4.22
CA GLY A 504 28.31 -13.43 -4.37
C GLY A 504 26.92 -13.58 -4.98
N PHE A 505 26.03 -12.62 -4.73
CA PHE A 505 24.69 -12.57 -5.31
C PHE A 505 24.70 -12.64 -6.86
N LEU A 506 25.71 -12.06 -7.52
CA LEU A 506 25.81 -12.08 -8.99
C LEU A 506 25.96 -13.50 -9.57
N ASN A 507 26.46 -14.45 -8.77
CA ASN A 507 26.63 -15.84 -9.16
C ASN A 507 25.46 -16.75 -8.74
N GLU A 508 24.51 -16.23 -7.96
CA GLU A 508 23.34 -17.01 -7.56
C GLU A 508 22.48 -17.37 -8.77
N ARG A 509 21.89 -18.57 -8.73
CA ARG A 509 20.96 -19.02 -9.75
C ARG A 509 19.54 -18.75 -9.31
N VAL A 510 18.76 -18.10 -10.17
CA VAL A 510 17.33 -17.86 -9.95
C VAL A 510 16.52 -18.48 -11.08
N GLU A 511 15.28 -18.85 -10.78
CA GLU A 511 14.33 -19.39 -11.76
C GLU A 511 13.83 -18.28 -12.69
N LEU A 512 13.63 -18.60 -13.97
CA LEU A 512 13.00 -17.69 -14.93
C LEU A 512 11.49 -17.87 -14.89
N TYR A 513 10.78 -16.84 -15.35
CA TYR A 513 9.36 -16.95 -15.62
C TYR A 513 9.10 -17.79 -16.89
N PRO A 514 8.07 -18.65 -16.92
CA PRO A 514 7.32 -19.20 -15.78
C PRO A 514 8.12 -20.19 -14.93
N ALA A 515 7.91 -20.19 -13.62
CA ALA A 515 8.73 -20.93 -12.65
C ALA A 515 8.60 -22.45 -12.80
N GLU A 516 7.43 -22.95 -13.19
CA GLU A 516 7.15 -24.38 -13.40
C GLU A 516 7.94 -24.99 -14.56
N HIS A 517 8.57 -24.18 -15.42
CA HIS A 517 9.48 -24.69 -16.44
C HIS A 517 10.86 -25.08 -15.88
N GLY A 518 11.18 -24.74 -14.62
CA GLY A 518 12.43 -25.11 -13.94
C GLY A 518 13.70 -24.53 -14.57
N LYS A 519 13.58 -23.58 -15.50
CA LYS A 519 14.73 -22.92 -16.11
C LYS A 519 15.37 -21.97 -15.10
N THR A 520 16.68 -22.04 -14.97
CA THR A 520 17.45 -21.18 -14.06
C THR A 520 18.60 -20.49 -14.79
N GLU A 521 19.00 -19.32 -14.29
CA GLU A 521 20.12 -18.54 -14.82
C GLU A 521 20.86 -17.82 -13.68
N THR A 522 22.14 -17.49 -13.86
CA THR A 522 22.84 -16.66 -12.89
C THR A 522 22.31 -15.23 -12.91
N VAL A 523 22.34 -14.55 -11.76
CA VAL A 523 21.95 -13.14 -11.69
C VAL A 523 22.73 -12.31 -12.71
N LEU A 524 24.05 -12.47 -12.81
CA LEU A 524 24.87 -11.74 -13.79
C LEU A 524 24.41 -11.94 -15.24
N ASN A 525 24.06 -13.17 -15.63
CA ASN A 525 23.57 -13.44 -16.98
C ASN A 525 22.16 -12.85 -17.22
N LEU A 526 21.32 -12.77 -16.19
CA LEU A 526 20.04 -12.06 -16.29
C LEU A 526 20.25 -10.55 -16.46
N ILE A 527 21.18 -9.94 -15.71
CA ILE A 527 21.52 -8.52 -15.89
C ILE A 527 22.04 -8.27 -17.32
N LEU A 528 22.86 -9.16 -17.88
CA LEU A 528 23.27 -9.10 -19.28
C LEU A 528 22.07 -9.11 -20.23
N LYS A 529 21.14 -10.06 -20.08
CA LYS A 529 19.94 -10.16 -20.94
C LYS A 529 19.06 -8.92 -20.83
N GLN A 530 18.85 -8.42 -19.63
CA GLN A 530 18.07 -7.21 -19.38
C GLN A 530 18.73 -5.96 -19.98
N PHE A 531 20.07 -5.86 -19.93
CA PHE A 531 20.79 -4.79 -20.60
C PHE A 531 20.65 -4.91 -22.13
N VAL A 532 20.73 -6.13 -22.68
CA VAL A 532 20.49 -6.38 -24.11
C VAL A 532 19.08 -5.98 -24.50
N TYR A 533 18.06 -6.36 -23.71
CA TYR A 533 16.68 -5.95 -23.95
C TYR A 533 16.52 -4.42 -23.93
N LEU A 534 17.12 -3.73 -22.95
CA LEU A 534 17.13 -2.27 -22.88
C LEU A 534 17.83 -1.64 -24.10
N ARG A 535 18.95 -2.21 -24.55
CA ARG A 535 19.75 -1.65 -25.65
C ARG A 535 19.14 -1.92 -27.02
N ASP A 536 18.56 -3.09 -27.24
CA ASP A 536 18.21 -3.59 -28.57
C ASP A 536 16.69 -3.60 -28.81
N GLU A 537 15.90 -4.04 -27.82
CA GLU A 537 14.43 -4.10 -27.94
C GLU A 537 13.78 -2.77 -27.57
N ILE A 538 14.11 -2.22 -26.38
CA ILE A 538 13.74 -0.86 -26.02
C ILE A 538 14.52 0.10 -26.89
N GLY A 539 15.85 0.07 -26.90
CA GLY A 539 16.70 0.88 -27.76
C GLY A 539 16.53 2.40 -27.65
N VAL A 540 17.09 3.10 -28.64
CA VAL A 540 17.07 4.57 -28.71
C VAL A 540 16.25 5.07 -29.89
N GLY A 541 15.72 6.29 -29.77
CA GLY A 541 14.96 6.96 -30.82
C GLY A 541 15.82 7.88 -31.70
N PRO A 542 15.17 8.75 -32.51
CA PRO A 542 15.84 9.59 -33.50
C PRO A 542 16.86 10.61 -32.94
N ASN A 543 16.76 10.98 -31.67
CA ASN A 543 17.69 11.93 -31.04
C ASN A 543 18.76 11.21 -30.20
N GLY A 544 18.81 9.88 -30.22
CA GLY A 544 19.75 9.07 -29.44
C GLY A 544 19.36 8.90 -27.97
N LEU A 545 18.10 9.18 -27.62
CA LEU A 545 17.55 9.03 -26.28
C LEU A 545 16.79 7.71 -26.16
N VAL A 546 16.68 7.16 -24.95
CA VAL A 546 15.99 5.88 -24.69
C VAL A 546 14.53 5.97 -25.11
N LYS A 547 14.00 4.97 -25.84
CA LYS A 547 12.58 4.98 -26.25
C LYS A 547 11.63 4.76 -25.07
N ILE A 548 10.43 5.34 -25.13
CA ILE A 548 9.33 5.09 -24.17
C ILE A 548 8.61 3.77 -24.49
N LEU A 549 8.67 3.30 -25.73
CA LEU A 549 7.75 2.29 -26.26
C LEU A 549 6.29 2.76 -26.12
N ASN A 550 5.53 2.20 -25.18
CA ASN A 550 4.15 2.61 -24.91
C ASN A 550 3.89 3.07 -23.47
N SER A 551 4.90 3.04 -22.60
CA SER A 551 4.87 3.58 -21.25
C SER A 551 6.30 3.64 -20.67
N ASP A 552 6.56 4.66 -19.84
CA ASP A 552 7.69 4.66 -18.91
C ASP A 552 7.10 4.67 -17.48
N TRP A 553 7.75 5.32 -16.50
CA TRP A 553 7.18 5.49 -15.16
C TRP A 553 5.74 6.04 -15.17
N SER A 554 5.41 6.93 -16.12
CA SER A 554 4.06 7.51 -16.25
C SER A 554 3.18 6.57 -17.08
N ASP A 555 2.39 5.74 -16.39
CA ASP A 555 1.44 4.81 -16.99
C ASP A 555 0.41 5.51 -17.89
N SER A 556 0.10 6.77 -17.59
CA SER A 556 -0.92 7.57 -18.26
C SER A 556 -0.38 8.49 -19.35
N PHE A 557 0.92 8.45 -19.67
CA PHE A 557 1.54 9.40 -20.62
C PHE A 557 0.89 9.40 -22.01
N PHE A 558 0.47 8.22 -22.49
CA PHE A 558 -0.15 8.05 -23.81
C PHE A 558 -1.68 8.17 -23.82
N LEU A 559 -2.34 8.67 -22.77
CA LEU A 559 -3.82 8.72 -22.72
C LEU A 559 -4.47 9.42 -23.92
N LEU A 560 -3.87 10.49 -24.46
CA LEU A 560 -4.38 11.23 -25.63
C LEU A 560 -3.69 10.87 -26.96
N TYR A 561 -2.69 10.00 -26.94
CA TYR A 561 -1.86 9.69 -28.09
C TYR A 561 -1.72 8.18 -28.28
N SER A 562 -2.02 7.66 -29.46
CA SER A 562 -1.84 6.23 -29.70
C SER A 562 -0.35 5.84 -29.58
N PRO A 563 0.04 4.96 -28.65
CA PRO A 563 1.42 4.53 -28.53
C PRO A 563 1.89 3.79 -29.78
N ASN A 564 1.00 3.04 -30.45
CA ASN A 564 1.31 2.34 -31.70
C ASN A 564 1.79 3.27 -32.82
N ARG A 565 1.38 4.55 -32.81
CA ARG A 565 1.82 5.54 -33.79
C ARG A 565 3.25 6.02 -33.52
N TYR A 566 3.67 6.03 -32.26
CA TYR A 566 4.92 6.66 -31.82
C TYR A 566 5.93 5.67 -31.25
N ILE A 567 5.62 4.37 -31.17
CA ILE A 567 6.45 3.34 -30.55
C ILE A 567 7.91 3.33 -31.05
N TRP A 568 8.14 3.74 -32.31
CA TRP A 568 9.46 3.78 -32.93
C TRP A 568 10.18 5.13 -32.79
N SER A 569 9.48 6.20 -32.43
CA SER A 569 10.01 7.56 -32.38
C SER A 569 9.92 8.23 -31.01
N ALA A 570 9.13 7.67 -30.09
CA ALA A 570 8.91 8.21 -28.77
C ALA A 570 10.11 7.97 -27.86
N GLU A 571 10.68 9.04 -27.30
CA GLU A 571 11.87 9.05 -26.45
C GLU A 571 11.56 9.60 -25.06
N SER A 572 12.09 8.94 -24.03
CA SER A 572 11.93 9.27 -22.60
C SER A 572 13.18 9.97 -22.09
N HIS A 573 13.02 11.22 -21.65
CA HIS A 573 14.09 11.89 -20.92
C HIS A 573 14.28 11.32 -19.52
N LEU A 574 13.23 10.76 -18.89
CA LEU A 574 13.36 10.07 -17.61
C LEU A 574 14.29 8.87 -17.74
N ASN A 575 13.99 7.95 -18.66
CA ASN A 575 14.79 6.73 -18.80
C ASN A 575 16.22 7.05 -19.24
N SER A 576 16.39 8.06 -20.09
CA SER A 576 17.72 8.56 -20.47
C SER A 576 18.48 9.12 -19.26
N ALA A 577 17.84 9.95 -18.42
CA ALA A 577 18.45 10.46 -17.19
C ALA A 577 18.78 9.32 -16.20
N MET A 578 17.93 8.30 -16.10
CA MET A 578 18.20 7.11 -15.28
C MET A 578 19.42 6.34 -15.77
N VAL A 579 19.61 6.14 -17.09
CA VAL A 579 20.84 5.52 -17.62
C VAL A 579 22.08 6.27 -17.10
N LEU A 580 22.07 7.60 -17.18
CA LEU A 580 23.20 8.45 -16.77
C LEU A 580 23.42 8.49 -15.26
N ALA A 581 22.36 8.38 -14.47
CA ALA A 581 22.44 8.37 -13.01
C ALA A 581 22.79 6.99 -12.42
N VAL A 582 22.33 5.91 -13.05
CA VAL A 582 22.35 4.55 -12.49
C VAL A 582 23.52 3.73 -13.01
N PHE A 583 23.82 3.79 -14.31
CA PHE A 583 24.86 2.94 -14.89
C PHE A 583 26.23 3.15 -14.25
N PRO A 584 26.70 4.39 -13.97
CA PRO A 584 27.98 4.59 -13.31
C PRO A 584 28.08 3.88 -11.95
N LYS A 585 26.97 3.86 -11.19
CA LYS A 585 26.88 3.18 -9.88
C LYS A 585 26.99 1.68 -10.05
N LEU A 586 26.20 1.09 -10.97
CA LEU A 586 26.21 -0.35 -11.21
C LEU A 586 27.55 -0.83 -11.80
N ILE A 587 28.07 -0.12 -12.80
CA ILE A 587 29.39 -0.37 -13.40
C ILE A 587 30.47 -0.43 -12.32
N THR A 588 30.48 0.54 -11.40
CA THR A 588 31.44 0.56 -10.29
C THR A 588 31.35 -0.69 -9.43
N GLN A 589 30.13 -1.18 -9.15
CA GLN A 589 29.95 -2.40 -8.36
C GLN A 589 30.31 -3.68 -9.14
N LEU A 590 30.03 -3.72 -10.44
CA LEU A 590 30.42 -4.85 -11.30
C LEU A 590 31.94 -4.93 -11.47
N ASP A 591 32.62 -3.78 -11.63
CA ASP A 591 34.09 -3.71 -11.68
C ASP A 591 34.70 -4.19 -10.34
N LYS A 592 34.10 -3.81 -9.20
CA LYS A 592 34.52 -4.26 -7.86
C LYS A 592 34.26 -5.73 -7.57
N ALA A 593 33.16 -6.29 -8.10
CA ALA A 593 32.83 -7.69 -7.92
C ALA A 593 33.95 -8.61 -8.41
N GLY A 594 34.65 -8.21 -9.47
CA GLY A 594 35.73 -8.97 -10.08
C GLY A 594 35.21 -10.22 -10.81
N GLY A 595 35.56 -10.39 -12.07
CA GLY A 595 35.17 -11.60 -12.82
C GLY A 595 35.13 -11.37 -14.33
N THR A 596 35.67 -12.31 -15.09
CA THR A 596 35.79 -12.22 -16.56
C THR A 596 34.44 -12.14 -17.27
N GLY A 597 33.36 -12.66 -16.67
CA GLY A 597 32.01 -12.62 -17.22
C GLY A 597 31.36 -11.24 -17.19
N ALA A 598 31.74 -10.36 -16.26
CA ALA A 598 31.16 -9.02 -16.15
C ALA A 598 31.86 -8.00 -17.08
N THR A 599 33.12 -8.24 -17.45
CA THR A 599 33.92 -7.28 -18.23
C THR A 599 33.29 -6.90 -19.59
N PRO A 600 32.75 -7.84 -20.40
CA PRO A 600 32.07 -7.48 -21.65
C PRO A 600 30.81 -6.66 -21.42
N LEU A 601 30.03 -7.00 -20.39
CA LEU A 601 28.83 -6.26 -20.00
C LEU A 601 29.20 -4.83 -19.58
N VAL A 602 30.18 -4.67 -18.69
CA VAL A 602 30.65 -3.36 -18.23
C VAL A 602 31.09 -2.50 -19.41
N LYS A 603 31.87 -3.06 -20.35
CA LYS A 603 32.29 -2.32 -21.54
C LYS A 603 31.08 -1.86 -22.36
N ALA A 604 30.14 -2.76 -22.63
CA ALA A 604 28.96 -2.42 -23.42
C ALA A 604 28.05 -1.39 -22.72
N MET A 605 27.93 -1.45 -21.40
CA MET A 605 27.21 -0.45 -20.60
C MET A 605 27.90 0.91 -20.66
N LYS A 606 29.24 0.96 -20.60
CA LYS A 606 30.02 2.22 -20.78
C LYS A 606 29.78 2.81 -22.17
N ASP A 607 29.93 1.99 -23.22
CA ASP A 607 29.71 2.45 -24.61
C ASP A 607 28.27 2.99 -24.82
N TYR A 608 27.25 2.31 -24.26
CA TYR A 608 25.86 2.76 -24.33
C TYR A 608 25.62 4.03 -23.52
N HIS A 609 26.15 4.10 -22.30
CA HIS A 609 26.08 5.28 -21.44
C HIS A 609 26.66 6.50 -22.16
N ASP A 610 27.86 6.40 -22.73
CA ASP A 610 28.55 7.52 -23.39
C ASP A 610 27.76 8.03 -24.61
N ALA A 611 27.12 7.14 -25.36
CA ALA A 611 26.27 7.50 -26.48
C ALA A 611 25.01 8.27 -26.02
N VAL A 612 24.31 7.77 -24.99
CA VAL A 612 23.14 8.44 -24.42
C VAL A 612 23.54 9.76 -23.75
N GLU A 613 24.68 9.83 -23.08
CA GLU A 613 25.18 11.03 -22.42
C GLU A 613 25.42 12.14 -23.43
N LYS A 614 26.11 11.83 -24.52
CA LYS A 614 26.36 12.79 -25.60
C LYS A 614 25.04 13.35 -26.16
N ALA A 615 24.08 12.48 -26.44
CA ALA A 615 22.77 12.89 -26.94
C ALA A 615 22.00 13.76 -25.92
N TYR A 616 21.94 13.31 -24.68
CA TYR A 616 21.19 13.95 -23.61
C TYR A 616 21.77 15.31 -23.20
N LEU A 617 23.09 15.43 -23.06
CA LEU A 617 23.74 16.70 -22.72
C LEU A 617 23.67 17.69 -23.88
N ASN A 618 23.75 17.22 -25.13
CA ASN A 618 23.51 18.08 -26.30
C ASN A 618 22.06 18.60 -26.34
N ASP A 619 21.08 17.73 -26.04
CA ASP A 619 19.68 18.14 -25.93
C ASP A 619 19.45 19.11 -24.77
N LEU A 620 19.98 18.82 -23.58
CA LEU A 620 19.86 19.67 -22.39
C LEU A 620 20.45 21.06 -22.66
N GLY A 621 21.63 21.13 -23.27
CA GLY A 621 22.32 22.37 -23.59
C GLY A 621 22.44 23.28 -22.35
N ASN A 622 21.96 24.52 -22.48
CA ASN A 622 21.95 25.49 -21.38
C ASN A 622 20.63 25.52 -20.57
N ARG A 623 19.65 24.64 -20.86
CA ARG A 623 18.36 24.62 -20.15
C ARG A 623 18.54 24.24 -18.68
N THR A 624 17.82 24.93 -17.80
CA THR A 624 17.84 24.74 -16.35
C THR A 624 16.94 23.58 -15.87
N PHE A 625 16.44 22.76 -16.80
CA PHE A 625 15.67 21.54 -16.53
C PHE A 625 15.65 20.67 -17.80
N SER A 626 15.43 19.37 -17.63
CA SER A 626 15.27 18.44 -18.74
C SER A 626 13.88 18.55 -19.37
N ALA A 627 13.80 18.29 -20.68
CA ALA A 627 12.51 17.94 -21.31
C ALA A 627 11.94 16.66 -20.71
N ARG A 628 10.63 16.41 -20.93
CA ARG A 628 9.93 15.21 -20.46
C ARG A 628 10.07 14.04 -21.43
N ALA A 629 9.73 14.30 -22.69
CA ALA A 629 9.61 13.28 -23.73
C ALA A 629 9.47 13.93 -25.10
N TYR A 630 9.96 13.25 -26.13
CA TYR A 630 9.71 13.60 -27.53
C TYR A 630 8.95 12.46 -28.20
N LEU A 631 7.74 12.72 -28.72
CA LEU A 631 7.02 11.71 -29.51
C LEU A 631 7.46 11.72 -30.97
N ASN A 632 7.83 12.89 -31.50
CA ASN A 632 8.46 13.08 -32.80
C ASN A 632 9.05 14.50 -32.89
N ALA A 633 9.57 14.88 -34.06
CA ALA A 633 10.18 16.19 -34.28
C ALA A 633 9.27 17.39 -33.93
N LYS A 634 7.95 17.28 -34.11
CA LYS A 634 6.96 18.34 -33.87
C LYS A 634 6.27 18.25 -32.51
N LEU A 635 6.21 17.06 -31.92
CA LEU A 635 5.45 16.81 -30.69
C LEU A 635 6.42 16.51 -29.55
N ARG A 636 6.69 17.54 -28.75
CA ARG A 636 7.68 17.55 -27.67
C ARG A 636 7.07 18.06 -26.38
N PHE A 637 7.39 17.42 -25.25
CA PHE A 637 6.80 17.70 -23.95
C PHE A 637 7.86 18.15 -22.95
N GLY A 638 7.48 19.08 -22.07
CA GLY A 638 8.36 19.62 -21.03
C GLY A 638 9.52 20.46 -21.55
N VAL A 639 9.39 21.06 -22.74
CA VAL A 639 10.46 21.90 -23.32
C VAL A 639 10.44 23.32 -22.74
N GLU A 640 9.25 23.84 -22.48
CA GLU A 640 9.02 25.21 -21.98
C GLU A 640 8.63 25.24 -20.50
N ASP A 641 7.87 24.22 -20.06
CA ASP A 641 7.35 24.09 -18.70
C ASP A 641 8.02 22.92 -17.99
N VAL A 642 8.34 23.09 -16.70
CA VAL A 642 9.03 22.06 -15.92
C VAL A 642 8.13 20.87 -15.66
N THR A 643 8.71 19.69 -15.77
CA THR A 643 8.11 18.38 -15.45
C THR A 643 8.99 17.64 -14.46
N MET A 644 8.45 16.96 -13.47
CA MET A 644 9.25 16.40 -12.37
C MET A 644 10.00 15.12 -12.76
N GLU A 645 9.42 14.29 -13.64
CA GLU A 645 9.87 12.91 -13.87
C GLU A 645 11.38 12.79 -14.11
N PRO A 646 11.99 13.50 -15.07
CA PRO A 646 13.43 13.34 -15.32
C PRO A 646 14.33 14.07 -14.32
N GLN A 647 13.80 15.03 -13.53
CA GLN A 647 14.65 16.01 -12.83
C GLN A 647 15.41 15.40 -11.65
N GLY A 648 14.77 14.48 -10.91
CA GLY A 648 15.42 13.79 -9.80
C GLY A 648 16.66 13.00 -10.23
N TYR A 649 16.60 12.33 -11.38
CA TYR A 649 17.74 11.60 -11.94
C TYR A 649 18.72 12.51 -12.69
N LEU A 650 18.25 13.58 -13.34
CA LEU A 650 19.12 14.62 -13.93
C LEU A 650 20.11 15.16 -12.89
N LEU A 651 19.63 15.45 -11.67
CA LEU A 651 20.46 15.97 -10.59
C LEU A 651 21.48 14.92 -10.06
N GLN A 652 21.30 13.64 -10.37
CA GLN A 652 22.22 12.56 -9.99
C GLN A 652 23.31 12.28 -11.04
N ILE A 653 23.23 12.89 -12.23
CA ILE A 653 24.22 12.68 -13.30
C ILE A 653 25.62 13.12 -12.82
N PRO A 654 26.63 12.23 -12.79
CA PRO A 654 27.95 12.57 -12.23
C PRO A 654 28.72 13.65 -13.01
N SER A 655 28.54 13.73 -14.32
CA SER A 655 29.24 14.67 -15.20
C SER A 655 28.75 16.12 -15.07
N LEU A 656 27.57 16.36 -14.49
CA LEU A 656 27.08 17.71 -14.20
C LEU A 656 27.77 18.29 -12.97
N PRO A 657 28.45 19.46 -13.07
CA PRO A 657 29.05 20.11 -11.91
C PRO A 657 28.03 20.44 -10.82
N ALA A 658 28.47 20.43 -9.55
CA ALA A 658 27.59 20.71 -8.40
C ALA A 658 26.87 22.07 -8.51
N GLU A 659 27.54 23.12 -9.00
CA GLU A 659 26.91 24.43 -9.20
C GLU A 659 25.84 24.41 -10.29
N ARG A 660 26.04 23.62 -11.35
CA ARG A 660 25.02 23.42 -12.38
C ARG A 660 23.81 22.68 -11.83
N LYS A 661 24.03 21.66 -10.98
CA LYS A 661 22.96 20.94 -10.28
C LYS A 661 22.18 21.87 -9.35
N LYS A 662 22.85 22.75 -8.60
CA LYS A 662 22.19 23.77 -7.76
C LYS A 662 21.36 24.75 -8.57
N GLU A 663 21.87 25.21 -9.72
CA GLU A 663 21.13 26.09 -10.62
C GLU A 663 19.85 25.43 -11.16
N ILE A 664 19.97 24.21 -11.67
CA ILE A 664 18.84 23.39 -12.14
C ILE A 664 17.84 23.18 -11.01
N TYR A 665 18.30 22.74 -9.84
CA TYR A 665 17.46 22.50 -8.68
C TYR A 665 16.70 23.75 -8.25
N ARG A 666 17.37 24.90 -8.12
CA ARG A 666 16.72 26.17 -7.72
C ARG A 666 15.62 26.56 -8.71
N TYR A 667 15.87 26.39 -10.00
CA TYR A 667 14.86 26.66 -11.03
C TYR A 667 13.67 25.70 -10.91
N VAL A 668 13.91 24.38 -10.90
CA VAL A 668 12.87 23.36 -10.77
C VAL A 668 12.05 23.56 -9.49
N TYR A 669 12.71 23.78 -8.35
CA TYR A 669 12.06 24.03 -7.07
C TYR A 669 11.20 25.30 -7.12
N SER A 670 11.67 26.38 -7.75
CA SER A 670 10.88 27.61 -7.88
C SER A 670 9.54 27.40 -8.60
N LYS A 671 9.47 26.43 -9.51
CA LYS A 671 8.28 26.12 -10.32
C LYS A 671 7.35 25.09 -9.69
N LEU A 672 7.94 24.04 -9.10
CA LEU A 672 7.22 22.85 -8.68
C LEU A 672 7.13 22.68 -7.16
N GLY A 673 8.05 23.28 -6.41
CA GLY A 673 8.13 23.14 -4.96
C GLY A 673 7.75 24.40 -4.19
N ALA A 674 8.27 25.57 -4.56
CA ALA A 674 8.01 26.81 -3.85
C ALA A 674 6.52 27.18 -3.74
N PRO A 675 5.67 26.94 -4.78
CA PRO A 675 4.24 27.18 -4.67
C PRO A 675 3.48 26.17 -3.79
N GLU A 676 4.08 25.02 -3.48
CA GLU A 676 3.42 23.90 -2.80
C GLU A 676 3.65 23.89 -1.29
N LYS A 677 2.65 23.44 -0.52
CA LYS A 677 2.77 23.22 0.94
C LYS A 677 3.49 21.92 1.30
N LEU A 678 3.28 20.85 0.51
CA LEU A 678 3.66 19.48 0.90
C LEU A 678 4.89 18.93 0.19
N GLY A 679 5.04 19.19 -1.10
CA GLY A 679 5.93 18.40 -1.93
C GLY A 679 6.31 19.09 -3.23
N LEU A 680 6.78 18.30 -4.17
CA LEU A 680 7.07 18.74 -5.53
C LEU A 680 5.99 18.20 -6.49
N ARG A 681 5.14 19.10 -7.01
CA ARG A 681 4.11 18.68 -7.98
C ARG A 681 4.74 18.21 -9.30
N ASN A 682 4.10 17.27 -9.98
CA ASN A 682 4.64 16.64 -11.19
C ASN A 682 4.83 17.60 -12.37
N ARG A 683 4.01 18.64 -12.49
CA ARG A 683 3.94 19.48 -13.68
C ARG A 683 3.83 20.95 -13.32
N GLU A 684 4.52 21.82 -14.06
CA GLU A 684 4.33 23.27 -13.94
C GLU A 684 2.99 23.70 -14.54
N ARG A 685 2.61 23.08 -15.66
CA ARG A 685 1.32 23.21 -16.32
C ARG A 685 0.80 21.84 -16.74
N LYS A 686 -0.51 21.66 -16.67
CA LYS A 686 -1.19 20.44 -17.11
C LYS A 686 -0.91 20.18 -18.60
N PHE A 687 -0.71 18.92 -18.98
CA PHE A 687 -0.70 18.51 -20.38
C PHE A 687 -2.11 18.23 -20.89
N TRP A 688 -3.01 17.76 -20.02
CA TRP A 688 -4.31 17.23 -20.39
C TRP A 688 -5.46 18.11 -19.90
N ASP A 689 -6.61 18.04 -20.58
CA ASP A 689 -7.74 18.91 -20.27
C ASP A 689 -8.48 18.54 -18.98
N ASN A 690 -8.35 17.30 -18.49
CA ASN A 690 -9.10 16.74 -17.37
C ASN A 690 -8.75 17.30 -15.98
N GLY A 691 -7.87 18.30 -15.90
CA GLY A 691 -7.46 18.97 -14.67
C GLY A 691 -6.11 18.46 -14.16
N PRO A 692 -5.37 19.25 -13.35
CA PRO A 692 -3.99 18.95 -12.96
C PRO A 692 -3.94 17.99 -11.76
N HIS A 693 -4.55 16.83 -11.90
CA HIS A 693 -4.63 15.81 -10.86
C HIS A 693 -3.83 14.57 -11.26
N GLY A 694 -3.60 13.65 -10.33
CA GLY A 694 -2.87 12.41 -10.59
C GLY A 694 -1.49 12.65 -11.23
N GLU A 695 -1.16 11.93 -12.30
CA GLU A 695 0.13 12.08 -12.99
C GLU A 695 0.34 13.46 -13.65
N ASP A 696 -0.72 14.22 -13.91
CA ASP A 696 -0.67 15.51 -14.63
C ASP A 696 -0.62 16.75 -13.72
N GLY A 697 -0.50 16.56 -12.41
CA GLY A 697 -0.33 17.67 -11.47
C GLY A 697 -0.37 17.33 -9.99
N GLY A 698 -0.56 16.07 -9.62
CA GLY A 698 -0.36 15.57 -8.27
C GLY A 698 1.09 15.58 -7.81
N ILE A 699 1.31 15.22 -6.55
CA ILE A 699 2.62 15.08 -5.91
C ILE A 699 2.86 13.58 -5.72
N TRP A 700 3.83 13.05 -6.46
CA TRP A 700 4.16 11.61 -6.45
C TRP A 700 5.45 11.37 -5.68
N TYR A 701 5.33 10.55 -4.62
CA TYR A 701 6.45 10.22 -3.75
C TYR A 701 7.61 9.56 -4.52
N SER A 702 7.30 8.73 -5.51
CA SER A 702 8.29 8.07 -6.37
C SER A 702 9.08 9.02 -7.27
N LEU A 703 8.67 10.29 -7.40
CA LEU A 703 9.37 11.30 -8.19
C LEU A 703 10.05 12.38 -7.36
N GLU A 704 9.46 12.81 -6.24
CA GLU A 704 10.05 13.88 -5.43
C GLU A 704 11.24 13.40 -4.59
N TYR A 705 11.23 12.17 -4.10
CA TYR A 705 12.33 11.65 -3.28
C TYR A 705 13.62 11.35 -4.07
N PRO A 706 13.60 10.97 -5.36
CA PRO A 706 14.80 11.04 -6.20
C PRO A 706 15.51 12.40 -6.21
N VAL A 707 14.80 13.51 -6.01
CA VAL A 707 15.42 14.85 -5.85
C VAL A 707 16.17 14.93 -4.52
N VAL A 708 15.58 14.45 -3.43
CA VAL A 708 16.23 14.41 -2.11
C VAL A 708 17.46 13.49 -2.13
N ALA A 709 17.36 12.33 -2.79
CA ALA A 709 18.48 11.42 -2.99
C ALA A 709 19.63 12.09 -3.76
N ALA A 710 19.34 12.95 -4.73
CA ALA A 710 20.35 13.73 -5.45
C ALA A 710 21.00 14.81 -4.56
N LEU A 711 20.19 15.53 -3.78
CA LEU A 711 20.65 16.59 -2.87
C LEU A 711 21.60 16.06 -1.79
N ALA A 712 21.46 14.79 -1.39
CA ALA A 712 22.38 14.16 -0.45
C ALA A 712 23.85 14.22 -0.91
N ASP A 713 24.10 14.28 -2.23
CA ASP A 713 25.46 14.31 -2.78
C ASP A 713 26.05 15.73 -2.91
N PHE A 714 25.23 16.78 -3.07
CA PHE A 714 25.73 18.13 -3.39
C PHE A 714 25.13 19.30 -2.57
N ASP A 715 24.06 19.08 -1.80
CA ASP A 715 23.42 20.07 -0.93
C ASP A 715 22.57 19.39 0.19
N LYS A 716 23.26 18.75 1.14
CA LYS A 716 22.61 17.99 2.23
C LYS A 716 21.68 18.85 3.10
N ALA A 717 22.02 20.11 3.31
CA ALA A 717 21.20 21.02 4.13
C ALA A 717 19.82 21.22 3.49
N GLU A 718 19.79 21.38 2.17
CA GLU A 718 18.55 21.48 1.41
C GLU A 718 17.78 20.15 1.36
N GLY A 719 18.49 19.02 1.25
CA GLY A 719 17.90 17.69 1.37
C GLY A 719 17.12 17.50 2.68
N TRP A 720 17.72 17.88 3.82
CA TRP A 720 17.06 17.87 5.12
C TRP A 720 15.87 18.84 5.22
N ARG A 721 15.94 19.99 4.54
CA ARG A 721 14.81 20.91 4.46
C ARG A 721 13.62 20.29 3.71
N LEU A 722 13.88 19.60 2.60
CA LEU A 722 12.84 18.88 1.85
C LEU A 722 12.28 17.69 2.63
N MET A 723 13.12 16.91 3.33
CA MET A 723 12.64 15.82 4.21
C MET A 723 11.60 16.32 5.21
N ARG A 724 11.82 17.47 5.84
CA ARG A 724 10.83 18.07 6.75
C ARG A 724 9.57 18.54 6.01
N LYS A 725 9.72 19.12 4.82
CA LYS A 725 8.58 19.52 4.00
C LYS A 725 7.70 18.32 3.60
N PHE A 726 8.30 17.20 3.24
CA PHE A 726 7.60 16.01 2.74
C PHE A 726 7.06 15.12 3.88
N SER A 727 7.39 15.45 5.14
CA SER A 727 7.00 14.67 6.32
C SER A 727 5.49 14.64 6.56
N PHE A 728 5.03 13.56 7.21
CA PHE A 728 3.64 13.47 7.66
C PHE A 728 3.32 14.55 8.72
N ALA A 729 4.28 14.96 9.53
CA ALA A 729 4.13 16.07 10.47
C ALA A 729 3.84 17.41 9.78
N ASN A 730 4.52 17.71 8.67
CA ASN A 730 4.24 18.91 7.88
C ASN A 730 2.84 18.83 7.25
N PHE A 731 2.47 17.66 6.73
CA PHE A 731 1.12 17.43 6.21
C PHE A 731 0.05 17.67 7.29
N ALA A 732 0.20 17.07 8.47
CA ALA A 732 -0.74 17.23 9.57
C ALA A 732 -0.87 18.67 10.09
N THR A 733 0.19 19.48 9.93
CA THR A 733 0.17 20.92 10.23
C THR A 733 -0.68 21.69 9.22
N HIS A 734 -0.58 21.38 7.93
CA HIS A 734 -1.29 22.08 6.87
C HIS A 734 -2.72 21.59 6.64
N PHE A 735 -2.99 20.31 6.90
CA PHE A 735 -4.29 19.66 6.71
C PHE A 735 -4.72 18.92 7.98
N PRO A 736 -4.92 19.64 9.10
CA PRO A 736 -5.21 19.00 10.38
C PRO A 736 -6.53 18.23 10.37
N GLN A 737 -7.49 18.59 9.53
CA GLN A 737 -8.79 17.94 9.47
C GLN A 737 -8.81 16.61 8.69
N TYR A 738 -7.72 16.23 8.02
CA TYR A 738 -7.62 14.95 7.31
C TYR A 738 -6.97 13.89 8.19
N TRP A 739 -7.04 12.63 7.77
CA TRP A 739 -6.28 11.54 8.41
C TRP A 739 -5.30 10.88 7.43
N VAL A 740 -5.71 10.76 6.16
CA VAL A 740 -4.81 10.41 5.06
C VAL A 740 -3.79 11.53 4.92
N GLY A 741 -2.51 11.18 5.02
CA GLY A 741 -1.35 12.08 5.11
C GLY A 741 -0.80 12.30 6.52
N HIS A 742 -1.43 11.79 7.59
CA HIS A 742 -0.92 11.98 8.98
C HIS A 742 -0.02 10.84 9.48
N TRP A 743 -0.27 9.62 9.01
CA TRP A 743 0.54 8.43 9.32
C TRP A 743 0.66 7.47 8.15
N THR A 744 -0.02 7.76 7.05
CA THR A 744 0.02 6.96 5.83
C THR A 744 -0.48 7.81 4.68
N ALA A 745 -0.16 7.43 3.47
CA ALA A 745 -0.62 8.10 2.27
C ALA A 745 -0.94 7.10 1.16
N PRO A 746 -1.76 7.50 0.18
CA PRO A 746 -1.88 6.83 -1.11
C PRO A 746 -0.59 6.97 -1.92
N ASP A 747 -0.65 6.60 -3.19
CA ASP A 747 0.48 6.70 -4.12
C ASP A 747 0.81 8.15 -4.51
N GLU A 748 -0.18 9.04 -4.48
CA GLU A 748 -0.04 10.46 -4.80
C GLU A 748 -0.93 11.34 -3.91
N MET A 749 -0.51 12.57 -3.67
CA MET A 749 -1.35 13.61 -3.07
C MET A 749 -1.61 14.73 -4.06
N ASN A 750 -2.86 15.18 -4.18
CA ASN A 750 -3.16 16.34 -5.01
C ASN A 750 -2.37 17.57 -4.55
N SER A 751 -1.92 18.33 -5.56
CA SER A 751 -1.30 19.64 -5.37
C SER A 751 -2.12 20.52 -4.41
N SER A 752 -1.41 21.20 -3.52
CA SER A 752 -2.00 22.17 -2.60
C SER A 752 -2.55 23.43 -3.28
N MET A 753 -2.28 23.59 -4.58
CA MET A 753 -2.85 24.67 -5.40
C MET A 753 -4.22 24.33 -6.00
N LEU A 754 -4.70 23.09 -5.85
CA LEU A 754 -5.96 22.62 -6.42
C LEU A 754 -6.97 22.24 -5.34
N ARG A 755 -7.34 20.96 -5.29
CA ARG A 755 -8.13 20.36 -4.22
C ARG A 755 -7.16 19.73 -3.22
N GLU A 756 -6.63 20.60 -2.39
CA GLU A 756 -5.41 20.39 -1.61
C GLU A 756 -5.41 19.13 -0.73
N GLY A 757 -4.30 18.38 -0.79
CA GLY A 757 -3.98 17.33 0.18
C GLY A 757 -4.96 16.16 0.19
N LEU A 758 -5.73 15.97 -0.88
CA LEU A 758 -6.61 14.81 -1.04
C LEU A 758 -6.06 13.90 -2.12
N TYR A 759 -6.44 12.63 -2.08
CA TYR A 759 -6.11 11.68 -3.14
C TYR A 759 -7.08 11.83 -4.30
N GLU A 760 -6.60 12.05 -5.54
CA GLU A 760 -7.43 11.76 -6.70
C GLU A 760 -7.38 10.25 -6.95
N PHE A 761 -8.26 9.53 -6.27
CA PHE A 761 -8.41 8.10 -6.48
C PHE A 761 -8.80 7.85 -7.95
N TRP A 762 -7.81 7.47 -8.77
CA TRP A 762 -7.96 7.35 -10.22
C TRP A 762 -8.87 6.19 -10.63
N LEU A 763 -9.28 5.35 -9.68
CA LEU A 763 -10.26 4.31 -9.90
C LEU A 763 -11.68 4.84 -9.68
N ARG A 764 -12.56 4.53 -10.63
CA ARG A 764 -13.98 4.83 -10.49
C ARG A 764 -14.63 3.81 -9.55
N ILE A 765 -14.81 4.18 -8.30
CA ILE A 765 -15.71 3.45 -7.39
C ILE A 765 -16.97 4.28 -7.11
N PRO A 766 -18.14 3.64 -6.92
CA PRO A 766 -19.40 4.37 -6.71
C PRO A 766 -19.40 5.26 -5.47
N ASP A 767 -18.64 4.89 -4.44
CA ASP A 767 -18.56 5.59 -3.17
C ASP A 767 -17.10 5.66 -2.70
N MET A 768 -16.52 6.84 -2.83
CA MET A 768 -15.14 7.15 -2.46
C MET A 768 -14.83 6.92 -0.99
N ARG A 769 -15.84 6.96 -0.11
CA ARG A 769 -15.67 6.65 1.32
C ARG A 769 -15.37 5.17 1.59
N LYS A 770 -15.51 4.32 0.57
CA LYS A 770 -15.17 2.89 0.58
C LYS A 770 -13.88 2.58 -0.18
N ALA A 771 -13.15 3.59 -0.66
CA ALA A 771 -11.84 3.40 -1.28
C ALA A 771 -10.77 3.03 -0.24
N PHE A 772 -9.80 2.23 -0.66
CA PHE A 772 -8.56 2.04 0.08
C PHE A 772 -7.57 3.18 -0.26
N GLN A 773 -7.67 4.30 0.45
CA GLN A 773 -6.88 5.54 0.22
C GLN A 773 -5.59 5.66 1.07
N GLY A 774 -4.88 4.57 1.37
CA GLY A 774 -3.69 4.61 2.23
C GLY A 774 -2.75 3.42 2.02
N TYR A 775 -1.64 3.43 2.75
CA TYR A 775 -0.62 2.38 2.74
C TYR A 775 -0.06 2.06 1.34
N CYS A 776 0.26 3.08 0.56
CA CYS A 776 1.26 2.93 -0.49
C CYS A 776 2.65 2.74 0.15
N SER A 777 3.51 1.90 -0.41
CA SER A 777 4.88 1.73 0.07
C SER A 777 5.72 2.98 -0.14
N HIS A 778 5.58 3.69 -1.26
CA HIS A 778 6.37 4.88 -1.60
C HIS A 778 6.48 5.94 -0.47
N PRO A 779 5.39 6.45 0.14
CA PRO A 779 5.46 7.44 1.23
C PRO A 779 6.11 6.90 2.51
N HIS A 780 6.32 5.60 2.63
CA HIS A 780 7.00 4.98 3.77
C HIS A 780 8.46 4.62 3.44
N THR A 781 8.74 4.05 2.27
CA THR A 781 10.06 3.51 1.93
C THR A 781 11.01 4.59 1.41
N TRP A 782 10.53 5.52 0.58
CA TRP A 782 11.38 6.59 0.05
C TRP A 782 11.95 7.52 1.12
N PRO A 783 11.16 8.07 2.05
CA PRO A 783 11.73 8.91 3.11
C PRO A 783 12.76 8.15 3.96
N LEU A 784 12.52 6.86 4.25
CA LEU A 784 13.48 6.04 4.97
C LEU A 784 14.79 5.85 4.20
N TYR A 785 14.73 5.67 2.88
CA TYR A 785 15.92 5.58 2.05
C TYR A 785 16.69 6.90 2.01
N CYS A 786 15.99 8.02 1.77
CA CYS A 786 16.60 9.35 1.75
C CYS A 786 17.20 9.74 3.10
N TYR A 787 16.59 9.31 4.22
CA TYR A 787 17.14 9.46 5.55
C TYR A 787 18.54 8.84 5.66
N PHE A 788 18.72 7.59 5.22
CA PHE A 788 20.04 6.95 5.25
C PHE A 788 21.02 7.64 4.30
N LYS A 789 20.58 7.99 3.08
CA LYS A 789 21.41 8.72 2.11
C LYS A 789 21.92 10.07 2.63
N LEU A 790 21.11 10.82 3.37
CA LEU A 790 21.52 12.11 3.94
C LEU A 790 22.47 11.98 5.14
N ASN A 791 22.53 10.81 5.76
CA ASN A 791 23.41 10.49 6.88
C ASN A 791 24.72 9.80 6.48
N GLU A 792 24.85 9.32 5.23
CA GLU A 792 26.15 9.06 4.60
C GLU A 792 26.93 10.37 4.43
#